data_AF-A0A812UE02-F1
#
_entry.id   AF-A0A812UE02-F1
#
_cell.length_a   1.000
_cell.length_b   1.000
_cell.length_c   1.000
_cell.angle_alpha   90.00
_cell.angle_beta   90.00
_cell.angle_gamma   90.00
#
_symmetry.space_group_name_H-M   'P 1'
#
loop_
_entity.id
_entity.type
_entity.pdbx_description
1 polymer ?
#
loop_
_entity_poly.entity_id
_entity_poly.type
_entity_poly.pdbx_seq_one_letter_code
_entity_poly.pdbx_strand_id
1 'polypeptide(L)'
;AHREGQGSLVVQVIGSHGGSNGLDCHFEAFRAITGADSGTFEVLLEPVECEVAGAGPMATILNGDNAWYTRAIFSNLPYAVLGATISVDGQATEMSRVAGATWQAQLGGSGNSASFTLQLEGGHEASFPDCFSSWPVQTGSSCTSGASPSPSPTTQATTRALATTTQATTTTTTTTTRMTATMPTVPPTSTKEPTSTKGPTSCAAAGDDCRDAGCCQQAGHTCYEKDDFWAACRSSCEPGSVNPTDPEEFRTPWTCEEIGGSNPTPSPVPQPQPSPMPSPMPSPGPGPSGAFRTSTVGSSKDRLFEFADVLTNQPVPGSKARAVQSSGGAAGGVVSESQGYGLLLGGSLLAAMGSDPDFERVSVLAYELFLGWRRMCEMSAAGGSCQDDEGFQCGGGRYPCLPHWKFGEDLTRVVGRGAAPDGDIDALTGMLLAVLALEGTDREPDWLEEVGQWAYDTCKQFYLSSTVPSPSGSHQIVKLGSCWGGWGTQGQNPSYHAPGIYRLCRDYMAKHDGRYGGSSTEGDRFKAKWETLIATTYKMLSSTQCPSTGLVPNWAQVFEEGRRLRAQTGFSGSGTPGAEYGAEASRTIWRVVVDFVLYPSEAGSAAQFLEPVAEHLGKKESSGRWASSLDIDGACLVETIHPGWQVNMFMAAPTFASLVCPAPGLGSSRQQELIDSAGRLLATQQIRDYYSGSWVAISTMTLNGDLAKAAANARLGAAQRS
;
A
#
# COMPACT_ATOMS: atom_id res chain seq x y z
N ALA A 1 24.33 18.96 -30.96
CA ALA A 1 23.82 20.17 -30.28
C ALA A 1 22.62 19.75 -29.44
N HIS A 2 22.82 19.46 -28.16
CA HIS A 2 21.75 19.11 -27.23
C HIS A 2 21.07 20.41 -26.76
N ARG A 3 19.75 20.53 -26.91
CA ARG A 3 18.97 21.61 -26.29
C ARG A 3 18.46 21.15 -24.94
N GLU A 4 18.65 21.98 -23.93
CA GLU A 4 18.00 21.96 -22.62
C GLU A 4 16.47 22.05 -22.79
N GLY A 5 15.71 21.37 -21.92
CA GLY A 5 14.28 21.66 -21.72
C GLY A 5 13.27 20.53 -21.95
N GLN A 6 13.60 19.25 -21.73
CA GLN A 6 12.57 18.21 -21.63
C GLN A 6 12.11 18.07 -20.17
N GLY A 7 11.03 18.78 -19.82
CA GLY A 7 10.25 18.50 -18.62
C GLY A 7 9.20 17.42 -18.89
N SER A 8 8.80 16.69 -17.86
CA SER A 8 7.64 15.77 -17.90
C SER A 8 6.42 16.44 -17.28
N LEU A 9 5.27 16.42 -17.96
CA LEU A 9 3.99 16.84 -17.40
C LEU A 9 3.14 15.59 -17.13
N VAL A 10 2.55 15.49 -15.93
CA VAL A 10 1.55 14.47 -15.63
C VAL A 10 0.19 15.00 -16.08
N VAL A 11 -0.36 14.46 -17.17
CA VAL A 11 -1.72 14.78 -17.63
C VAL A 11 -2.69 13.86 -16.90
N GLN A 12 -3.53 14.43 -16.03
CA GLN A 12 -4.58 13.69 -15.35
C GLN A 12 -5.84 13.62 -16.23
N VAL A 13 -6.04 12.50 -16.91
CA VAL A 13 -7.32 12.20 -17.58
C VAL A 13 -8.27 11.63 -16.53
N ILE A 14 -9.35 12.36 -16.22
CA ILE A 14 -10.38 11.88 -15.28
C ILE A 14 -11.23 10.84 -16.01
N GLY A 15 -10.85 9.57 -15.90
CA GLY A 15 -11.77 8.46 -16.12
C GLY A 15 -12.87 8.47 -15.06
N SER A 16 -14.10 8.14 -15.44
CA SER A 16 -15.23 8.08 -14.51
C SER A 16 -14.91 7.20 -13.30
N HIS A 17 -15.27 7.70 -12.12
CA HIS A 17 -15.20 7.00 -10.83
C HIS A 17 -15.68 5.53 -10.96
N GLY A 18 -14.77 4.56 -10.80
CA GLY A 18 -15.13 3.15 -10.55
C GLY A 18 -14.84 2.11 -11.65
N GLY A 19 -14.16 2.45 -12.74
CA GLY A 19 -13.75 1.49 -13.79
C GLY A 19 -12.28 1.08 -13.70
N SER A 20 -11.96 -0.15 -14.12
CA SER A 20 -10.60 -0.69 -14.29
C SER A 20 -9.61 0.31 -14.89
N ASN A 21 -8.35 0.29 -14.43
CA ASN A 21 -7.20 1.07 -14.92
C ASN A 21 -6.81 0.73 -16.38
N GLY A 22 -7.76 0.76 -17.31
CA GLY A 22 -7.48 0.81 -18.74
C GLY A 22 -7.25 2.27 -19.10
N LEU A 23 -6.12 2.58 -19.72
CA LEU A 23 -6.16 3.56 -20.80
C LEU A 23 -7.16 3.00 -21.80
N ASP A 24 -8.39 3.52 -21.81
CA ASP A 24 -9.27 3.33 -22.95
C ASP A 24 -8.45 3.82 -24.15
N CYS A 25 -8.12 2.90 -25.07
CA CYS A 25 -7.54 3.29 -26.34
C CYS A 25 -8.60 4.12 -27.06
N HIS A 26 -8.58 5.43 -26.85
CA HIS A 26 -9.36 6.38 -27.61
C HIS A 26 -8.75 6.46 -29.00
N PHE A 27 -9.00 5.43 -29.84
CA PHE A 27 -8.43 5.33 -31.18
C PHE A 27 -8.71 6.57 -32.01
N GLU A 28 -9.87 7.20 -31.82
CA GLU A 28 -10.20 8.47 -32.46
C GLU A 28 -9.30 9.61 -31.98
N ALA A 29 -9.08 9.75 -30.67
CA ALA A 29 -8.18 10.76 -30.13
C ALA A 29 -6.71 10.48 -30.52
N PHE A 30 -6.28 9.22 -30.44
CA PHE A 30 -4.95 8.80 -30.87
C PHE A 30 -4.72 9.10 -32.35
N ARG A 31 -5.67 8.75 -33.22
CA ARG A 31 -5.60 9.04 -34.65
C ARG A 31 -5.72 10.53 -34.94
N ALA A 32 -6.50 11.28 -34.17
CA ALA A 32 -6.58 12.73 -34.30
C ALA A 32 -5.26 13.43 -33.92
N ILE A 33 -4.60 12.97 -32.86
CA ILE A 33 -3.33 13.52 -32.36
C ILE A 33 -2.15 13.09 -33.24
N THR A 34 -2.11 11.83 -33.65
CA THR A 34 -0.92 11.22 -34.30
C THR A 34 -1.06 11.04 -35.82
N GLY A 35 -2.28 11.07 -36.35
CA GLY A 35 -2.59 10.73 -37.74
C GLY A 35 -2.51 9.24 -38.06
N ALA A 36 -2.25 8.37 -37.07
CA ALA A 36 -2.06 6.94 -37.25
C ALA A 36 -2.95 6.12 -36.30
N ASP A 37 -3.15 4.84 -36.61
CA ASP A 37 -3.93 3.93 -35.78
C ASP A 37 -3.06 3.18 -34.74
N SER A 38 -1.72 3.23 -34.88
CA SER A 38 -0.74 2.72 -33.91
C SER A 38 0.66 3.30 -34.17
N GLY A 39 1.56 3.28 -33.18
CA GLY A 39 2.95 3.69 -33.34
C GLY A 39 3.47 4.55 -32.17
N THR A 40 4.75 4.94 -32.22
CA THR A 40 5.38 5.85 -31.26
C THR A 40 5.58 7.21 -31.90
N PHE A 41 5.07 8.27 -31.27
CA PHE A 41 5.09 9.64 -31.82
C PHE A 41 5.60 10.62 -30.77
N GLU A 42 6.42 11.59 -31.19
CA GLU A 42 6.71 12.76 -30.36
C GLU A 42 5.49 13.68 -30.38
N VAL A 43 4.89 13.89 -29.20
CA VAL A 43 3.76 14.81 -29.02
C VAL A 43 4.28 16.03 -28.27
N LEU A 44 4.08 17.20 -28.86
CA LEU A 44 4.29 18.48 -28.19
C LEU A 44 2.95 18.90 -27.59
N LEU A 45 2.89 18.98 -26.27
CA LEU A 45 1.71 19.45 -25.55
C LEU A 45 1.91 20.93 -25.20
N GLU A 46 0.92 21.75 -25.53
CA GLU A 46 0.82 23.13 -25.05
C GLU A 46 -0.21 23.17 -23.91
N PRO A 47 0.15 23.64 -22.71
CA PRO A 47 -0.82 23.82 -21.64
C PRO A 47 -1.85 24.87 -22.05
N VAL A 48 -3.13 24.51 -21.97
CA VAL A 48 -4.25 25.44 -22.17
C VAL A 48 -5.13 25.46 -20.93
N GLU A 49 -5.82 26.57 -20.71
CA GLU A 49 -6.77 26.71 -19.60
C GLU A 49 -7.93 25.72 -19.75
N CYS A 50 -8.36 25.12 -18.64
CA CYS A 50 -9.55 24.28 -18.63
C CYS A 50 -10.80 25.12 -18.92
N GLU A 51 -11.69 24.61 -19.79
CA GLU A 51 -13.00 25.21 -19.95
C GLU A 51 -13.80 25.11 -18.66
N VAL A 52 -14.33 26.25 -18.18
CA VAL A 52 -15.13 26.34 -16.96
C VAL A 52 -16.59 26.65 -17.28
N ALA A 53 -17.51 25.98 -16.58
CA ALA A 53 -18.93 26.26 -16.63
C ALA A 53 -19.29 27.55 -15.86
N GLY A 54 -20.38 28.20 -16.24
CA GLY A 54 -20.82 29.49 -15.66
C GLY A 54 -21.21 29.46 -14.17
N ALA A 55 -21.20 28.31 -13.51
CA ALA A 55 -21.51 28.14 -12.09
C ALA A 55 -20.37 28.54 -11.13
N GLY A 56 -19.17 28.86 -11.65
CA GLY A 56 -18.00 29.22 -10.85
C GLY A 56 -17.32 28.02 -10.16
N PRO A 57 -16.14 28.21 -9.56
CA PRO A 57 -15.43 27.18 -8.81
C PRO A 57 -16.32 26.49 -7.78
N MET A 58 -16.15 25.17 -7.63
CA MET A 58 -16.96 24.35 -6.74
C MET A 58 -16.10 23.54 -5.78
N ALA A 59 -16.52 23.47 -4.51
CA ALA A 59 -15.95 22.58 -3.50
C ALA A 59 -17.01 21.55 -3.11
N THR A 60 -16.65 20.25 -3.16
CA THR A 60 -17.56 19.14 -2.82
C THR A 60 -16.93 18.28 -1.73
N ILE A 61 -17.66 18.04 -0.65
CA ILE A 61 -17.23 17.19 0.47
C ILE A 61 -17.48 15.73 0.13
N LEU A 62 -16.41 14.94 0.07
CA LEU A 62 -16.44 13.50 -0.18
C LEU A 62 -16.53 12.65 1.09
N ASN A 63 -16.12 13.22 2.23
CA ASN A 63 -16.26 12.59 3.53
C ASN A 63 -16.75 13.65 4.51
N GLY A 64 -18.08 13.71 4.66
CA GLY A 64 -18.79 14.62 5.55
C GLY A 64 -19.20 13.92 6.84
N ASP A 65 -20.12 14.51 7.59
CA ASP A 65 -20.68 14.00 8.85
C ASP A 65 -19.62 13.75 9.96
N ASN A 66 -18.39 14.23 9.74
CA ASN A 66 -17.26 14.08 10.63
C ASN A 66 -16.64 15.46 10.93
N ALA A 67 -16.74 15.88 12.19
CA ALA A 67 -16.27 17.18 12.64
C ALA A 67 -14.73 17.30 12.69
N TRP A 68 -14.04 16.17 12.80
CA TRP A 68 -12.60 16.10 13.05
C TRP A 68 -11.80 15.77 11.81
N TYR A 69 -12.45 15.37 10.73
CA TYR A 69 -11.78 14.93 9.52
C TYR A 69 -12.68 15.13 8.30
N THR A 70 -12.09 15.51 7.18
CA THR A 70 -12.83 15.53 5.91
C THR A 70 -11.97 15.23 4.70
N ARG A 71 -12.66 14.86 3.62
CA ARG A 71 -12.14 14.83 2.26
C ARG A 71 -12.98 15.73 1.38
N ALA A 72 -12.34 16.44 0.46
CA ALA A 72 -13.01 17.30 -0.51
C ALA A 72 -12.36 17.18 -1.89
N ILE A 73 -13.13 17.52 -2.92
CA ILE A 73 -12.63 17.78 -4.28
C ILE A 73 -12.99 19.21 -4.68
N PHE A 74 -12.14 19.80 -5.52
CA PHE A 74 -12.35 21.12 -6.09
C PHE A 74 -12.48 20.98 -7.61
N SER A 75 -13.58 21.49 -8.16
CA SER A 75 -13.93 21.33 -9.57
C SER A 75 -14.33 22.67 -10.19
N ASN A 76 -14.49 22.67 -11.52
CA ASN A 76 -14.80 23.86 -12.30
C ASN A 76 -13.75 24.99 -12.17
N LEU A 77 -12.47 24.63 -12.24
CA LEU A 77 -11.32 25.52 -12.13
C LEU A 77 -10.53 25.59 -13.44
N PRO A 78 -10.02 26.77 -13.84
CA PRO A 78 -9.27 26.93 -15.09
C PRO A 78 -7.83 26.36 -15.00
N TYR A 79 -7.32 26.15 -13.78
CA TYR A 79 -5.96 25.65 -13.52
C TYR A 79 -5.97 24.59 -12.42
N ALA A 80 -4.91 23.77 -12.37
CA ALA A 80 -4.76 22.72 -11.37
C ALA A 80 -4.58 23.29 -9.95
N VAL A 81 -5.14 22.62 -8.94
CA VAL A 81 -4.94 22.97 -7.52
C VAL A 81 -3.58 22.46 -7.04
N LEU A 82 -2.71 23.38 -6.61
CA LEU A 82 -1.40 23.12 -6.02
C LEU A 82 -1.42 23.09 -4.49
N GLY A 83 -2.33 23.85 -3.87
CA GLY A 83 -2.52 23.88 -2.43
C GLY A 83 -3.97 24.19 -2.09
N ALA A 84 -4.46 23.64 -0.98
CA ALA A 84 -5.80 23.91 -0.48
C ALA A 84 -5.77 24.10 1.03
N THR A 85 -6.60 25.02 1.52
CA THR A 85 -6.77 25.30 2.94
C THR A 85 -8.25 25.32 3.23
N ILE A 86 -8.66 24.62 4.28
CA ILE A 86 -10.00 24.72 4.86
C ILE A 86 -9.92 25.56 6.12
N SER A 87 -10.88 26.47 6.33
CA SER A 87 -10.98 27.26 7.55
C SER A 87 -12.35 27.03 8.19
N VAL A 88 -12.36 26.54 9.42
CA VAL A 88 -13.58 26.34 10.23
C VAL A 88 -13.59 27.41 11.32
N ASP A 89 -14.63 28.27 11.34
CA ASP A 89 -14.73 29.44 12.24
C ASP A 89 -13.47 30.32 12.26
N GLY A 90 -12.84 30.50 11.10
CA GLY A 90 -11.62 31.30 10.93
C GLY A 90 -10.32 30.56 11.27
N GLN A 91 -10.37 29.35 11.84
CA GLN A 91 -9.19 28.54 12.08
C GLN A 91 -8.77 27.79 10.81
N ALA A 92 -7.73 28.30 10.14
CA ALA A 92 -7.19 27.73 8.91
C ALA A 92 -6.39 26.45 9.18
N THR A 93 -6.64 25.43 8.37
CA THR A 93 -5.93 24.15 8.34
C THR A 93 -5.56 23.83 6.90
N GLU A 94 -4.26 23.63 6.67
CA GLU A 94 -3.76 23.20 5.37
C GLU A 94 -4.24 21.79 5.04
N MET A 95 -4.73 21.59 3.82
CA MET A 95 -5.17 20.30 3.32
C MET A 95 -4.03 19.58 2.61
N SER A 96 -4.00 18.25 2.72
CA SER A 96 -3.06 17.38 2.01
C SER A 96 -3.76 16.64 0.87
N ARG A 97 -3.11 16.49 -0.28
CA ARG A 97 -3.65 15.70 -1.39
C ARG A 97 -3.53 14.21 -1.06
N VAL A 98 -4.59 13.43 -1.33
CA VAL A 98 -4.65 11.98 -1.04
C VAL A 98 -4.32 11.16 -2.29
N ALA A 99 -5.15 11.32 -3.33
CA ALA A 99 -5.03 10.67 -4.62
C ALA A 99 -5.92 11.40 -5.63
N GLY A 100 -5.46 11.53 -6.88
CA GLY A 100 -6.15 12.31 -7.90
C GLY A 100 -6.43 13.74 -7.43
N ALA A 101 -7.66 14.23 -7.60
CA ALA A 101 -8.09 15.56 -7.19
C ALA A 101 -8.60 15.65 -5.74
N THR A 102 -8.43 14.59 -4.93
CA THR A 102 -8.97 14.52 -3.57
C THR A 102 -8.00 15.12 -2.56
N TRP A 103 -8.51 16.03 -1.72
CA TRP A 103 -7.81 16.69 -0.63
C TRP A 103 -8.39 16.26 0.71
N GLN A 104 -7.58 16.20 1.76
CA GLN A 104 -8.01 15.86 3.12
C GLN A 104 -7.44 16.81 4.18
N ALA A 105 -8.14 16.94 5.30
CA ALA A 105 -7.66 17.67 6.47
C ALA A 105 -8.11 17.01 7.77
N GLN A 106 -7.25 17.08 8.79
CA GLN A 106 -7.59 16.80 10.19
C GLN A 106 -7.97 18.13 10.86
N LEU A 107 -9.18 18.21 11.40
CA LEU A 107 -9.80 19.44 11.87
C LEU A 107 -9.95 19.45 13.39
N GLY A 108 -10.14 20.64 13.95
CA GLY A 108 -10.24 20.85 15.41
C GLY A 108 -11.61 20.54 16.03
N GLY A 109 -12.57 20.05 15.24
CA GLY A 109 -13.95 19.79 15.68
C GLY A 109 -15.00 20.58 14.90
N SER A 110 -16.20 20.67 15.45
CA SER A 110 -17.36 21.33 14.82
C SER A 110 -17.23 22.85 14.82
N GLY A 111 -17.90 23.51 13.89
CA GLY A 111 -17.95 24.97 13.80
C GLY A 111 -19.24 25.49 13.16
N ASN A 112 -19.39 26.80 13.13
CA ASN A 112 -20.56 27.50 12.59
C ASN A 112 -20.36 27.97 11.14
N SER A 113 -19.15 27.83 10.62
CA SER A 113 -18.81 28.20 9.25
C SER A 113 -17.63 27.38 8.75
N ALA A 114 -17.62 27.07 7.46
CA ALA A 114 -16.45 26.53 6.77
C ALA A 114 -16.22 27.28 5.46
N SER A 115 -14.96 27.58 5.17
CA SER A 115 -14.51 28.24 3.94
C SER A 115 -13.27 27.56 3.38
N PHE A 116 -12.98 27.80 2.09
CA PHE A 116 -11.81 27.23 1.43
C PHE A 116 -11.00 28.30 0.69
N THR A 117 -9.69 28.12 0.64
CA THR A 117 -8.78 28.90 -0.19
C THR A 117 -7.84 27.96 -0.92
N LEU A 118 -7.65 28.20 -2.22
CA LEU A 118 -6.85 27.38 -3.12
C LEU A 118 -5.73 28.21 -3.73
N GLN A 119 -4.56 27.61 -3.78
CA GLN A 119 -3.46 28.04 -4.64
C GLN A 119 -3.50 27.18 -5.90
N LEU A 120 -3.57 27.82 -7.05
CA LEU A 120 -3.62 27.18 -8.36
C LEU A 120 -2.28 27.36 -9.09
N GLU A 121 -2.07 26.52 -10.09
CA GLU A 121 -0.94 26.62 -11.00
C GLU A 121 -0.88 28.00 -11.69
N GLY A 122 0.32 28.47 -12.03
CA GLY A 122 0.52 29.81 -12.60
C GLY A 122 0.43 30.96 -11.60
N GLY A 123 0.29 30.66 -10.30
CA GLY A 123 0.17 31.68 -9.24
C GLY A 123 -1.24 32.27 -9.11
N HIS A 124 -2.24 31.61 -9.70
CA HIS A 124 -3.63 31.99 -9.56
C HIS A 124 -4.21 31.48 -8.22
N GLU A 125 -5.27 32.12 -7.73
CA GLU A 125 -5.94 31.73 -6.48
C GLU A 125 -7.45 31.62 -6.69
N ALA A 126 -8.09 30.75 -5.91
CA ALA A 126 -9.55 30.66 -5.81
C ALA A 126 -9.96 30.61 -4.34
N SER A 127 -11.09 31.22 -3.99
CA SER A 127 -11.61 31.20 -2.62
C SER A 127 -13.11 30.97 -2.60
N PHE A 128 -13.55 30.32 -1.54
CA PHE A 128 -14.92 29.95 -1.22
C PHE A 128 -15.26 30.55 0.15
N PRO A 129 -15.38 31.88 0.24
CA PRO A 129 -15.83 32.51 1.47
C PRO A 129 -17.25 32.02 1.78
N ASP A 130 -17.53 31.74 3.06
CA ASP A 130 -18.85 31.31 3.54
C ASP A 130 -19.40 30.05 2.82
N CYS A 131 -18.52 29.14 2.40
CA CYS A 131 -18.87 27.92 1.65
C CYS A 131 -19.95 27.07 2.34
N PHE A 132 -19.84 26.87 3.66
CA PHE A 132 -20.86 26.20 4.46
C PHE A 132 -21.17 27.01 5.72
N SER A 133 -22.45 27.10 6.09
CA SER A 133 -22.94 27.79 7.30
C SER A 133 -22.93 26.92 8.57
N SER A 134 -22.24 25.78 8.51
CA SER A 134 -22.02 24.87 9.64
C SER A 134 -20.92 23.88 9.28
N TRP A 135 -20.29 23.31 10.30
CA TRP A 135 -19.34 22.22 10.16
C TRP A 135 -19.50 21.20 11.30
N PRO A 136 -19.53 19.88 11.03
CA PRO A 136 -19.44 19.23 9.71
C PRO A 136 -20.70 19.42 8.85
N VAL A 137 -20.59 19.10 7.57
CA VAL A 137 -21.72 19.00 6.62
C VAL A 137 -21.86 17.57 6.12
N GLN A 138 -23.02 17.21 5.58
CA GLN A 138 -23.27 15.86 5.07
C GLN A 138 -22.31 15.49 3.93
N THR A 139 -21.94 14.22 3.84
CA THR A 139 -21.23 13.69 2.67
C THR A 139 -21.97 14.02 1.37
N GLY A 140 -21.25 14.54 0.37
CA GLY A 140 -21.79 15.01 -0.91
C GLY A 140 -22.18 16.50 -0.94
N SER A 141 -22.18 17.18 0.22
CA SER A 141 -22.47 18.62 0.27
C SER A 141 -21.48 19.42 -0.57
N SER A 142 -21.98 20.39 -1.32
CA SER A 142 -21.15 21.20 -2.21
C SER A 142 -21.50 22.69 -2.10
N CYS A 143 -20.51 23.55 -2.35
CA CYS A 143 -20.70 25.00 -2.43
C CYS A 143 -20.02 25.55 -3.70
N THR A 144 -20.48 26.70 -4.17
CA THR A 144 -19.90 27.42 -5.32
C THR A 144 -19.57 28.85 -4.90
N SER A 145 -18.50 29.43 -5.44
CA SER A 145 -18.24 30.87 -5.26
C SER A 145 -19.07 31.70 -6.24
N GLY A 146 -19.73 32.75 -5.75
CA GLY A 146 -20.24 33.81 -6.62
C GLY A 146 -19.08 34.62 -7.20
N ALA A 147 -19.03 34.76 -8.53
CA ALA A 147 -18.06 35.50 -9.39
C ALA A 147 -17.27 36.66 -8.70
N SER A 148 -15.95 36.82 -8.91
CA SER A 148 -15.28 37.22 -10.18
C SER A 148 -13.73 37.12 -10.11
N PRO A 149 -12.97 36.92 -11.22
CA PRO A 149 -11.49 36.97 -11.25
C PRO A 149 -10.86 38.29 -11.77
N SER A 150 -9.66 38.61 -11.23
CA SER A 150 -8.47 39.37 -11.75
C SER A 150 -8.46 40.92 -11.92
N PRO A 151 -7.29 41.64 -11.95
CA PRO A 151 -5.88 41.30 -11.61
C PRO A 151 -5.14 42.31 -10.66
N SER A 152 -3.94 41.95 -10.17
CA SER A 152 -2.92 42.75 -9.44
C SER A 152 -2.15 43.77 -10.34
N PRO A 153 -1.13 44.58 -9.92
CA PRO A 153 -0.71 45.16 -8.63
C PRO A 153 -0.45 46.72 -8.66
N THR A 154 0.06 47.24 -7.53
CA THR A 154 0.94 48.43 -7.32
C THR A 154 0.36 49.83 -6.95
N THR A 155 0.76 50.24 -5.73
CA THR A 155 1.14 51.57 -5.20
C THR A 155 0.36 52.86 -5.50
N GLN A 156 0.02 53.51 -4.39
CA GLN A 156 -0.04 54.94 -4.10
C GLN A 156 -1.09 55.80 -4.81
N ALA A 157 -2.01 56.35 -4.00
CA ALA A 157 -2.63 57.63 -4.31
C ALA A 157 -2.74 58.48 -3.03
N THR A 158 -1.84 59.45 -2.93
CA THR A 158 -2.06 60.70 -2.19
C THR A 158 -2.99 61.59 -3.01
N THR A 159 -4.06 62.04 -2.36
CA THR A 159 -4.85 63.27 -2.56
C THR A 159 -4.62 64.14 -3.82
N ARG A 160 -5.71 64.46 -4.55
CA ARG A 160 -6.42 65.77 -4.54
C ARG A 160 -7.23 66.06 -5.84
N ALA A 161 -8.54 66.28 -5.62
CA ALA A 161 -9.49 67.24 -6.21
C ALA A 161 -9.69 67.48 -7.73
N LEU A 162 -10.99 67.49 -8.09
CA LEU A 162 -11.76 68.36 -9.01
C LEU A 162 -11.19 68.72 -10.39
N ALA A 163 -11.93 68.37 -11.46
CA ALA A 163 -12.58 69.38 -12.32
C ALA A 163 -13.55 68.73 -13.34
N THR A 164 -14.65 69.47 -13.51
CA THR A 164 -15.83 69.39 -14.37
C THR A 164 -15.53 69.45 -15.88
N THR A 165 -16.43 68.91 -16.72
CA THR A 165 -17.20 69.61 -17.80
C THR A 165 -17.33 68.85 -19.15
N THR A 166 -18.60 68.67 -19.54
CA THR A 166 -19.28 68.50 -20.86
C THR A 166 -18.91 67.43 -21.90
N GLN A 167 -19.92 66.57 -22.13
CA GLN A 167 -20.67 66.33 -23.38
C GLN A 167 -19.96 66.50 -24.74
N ALA A 168 -20.10 65.46 -25.58
CA ALA A 168 -20.60 65.62 -26.93
C ALA A 168 -21.35 64.35 -27.38
N THR A 169 -22.60 64.55 -27.76
CA THR A 169 -23.52 63.60 -28.38
C THR A 169 -23.20 63.50 -29.87
N THR A 170 -23.15 62.29 -30.42
CA THR A 170 -23.33 62.10 -31.87
C THR A 170 -24.25 60.92 -32.11
N THR A 171 -25.46 61.25 -32.55
CA THR A 171 -26.47 60.35 -33.09
C THR A 171 -26.11 60.01 -34.53
N THR A 172 -26.18 58.75 -34.93
CA THR A 172 -26.55 58.39 -36.31
C THR A 172 -27.29 57.06 -36.31
N THR A 173 -28.46 57.10 -36.93
CA THR A 173 -29.52 56.09 -37.02
C THR A 173 -29.37 55.29 -38.31
N THR A 174 -29.99 54.09 -38.34
CA THR A 174 -30.53 53.39 -39.54
C THR A 174 -29.49 52.69 -40.44
N THR A 175 -29.65 51.47 -40.97
CA THR A 175 -30.85 50.71 -41.34
C THR A 175 -30.57 49.20 -41.47
N THR A 176 -31.59 48.43 -41.10
CA THR A 176 -31.89 47.01 -41.32
C THR A 176 -31.87 46.53 -42.78
N THR A 177 -31.50 45.26 -43.01
CA THR A 177 -32.02 44.33 -44.06
C THR A 177 -31.61 42.90 -43.63
N ARG A 178 -32.43 42.06 -42.95
CA ARG A 178 -33.48 41.11 -43.43
C ARG A 178 -33.06 40.35 -44.70
N MET A 179 -32.89 39.02 -44.74
CA MET A 179 -33.93 37.98 -44.68
C MET A 179 -33.26 36.57 -44.85
N THR A 180 -33.49 35.62 -43.94
CA THR A 180 -34.27 34.34 -44.11
C THR A 180 -33.72 33.34 -45.14
N ALA A 181 -33.32 32.10 -44.79
CA ALA A 181 -34.11 30.87 -44.53
C ALA A 181 -33.40 29.76 -45.37
N THR A 182 -33.41 28.45 -45.12
CA THR A 182 -34.44 27.53 -44.61
C THR A 182 -33.75 26.17 -44.39
N MET A 183 -34.15 25.41 -43.37
CA MET A 183 -33.95 23.95 -43.34
C MET A 183 -35.04 23.25 -44.17
N PRO A 184 -34.83 21.99 -44.57
CA PRO A 184 -35.92 21.04 -44.77
C PRO A 184 -35.94 19.97 -43.67
N THR A 185 -37.06 19.89 -42.97
CA THR A 185 -37.55 18.74 -42.18
C THR A 185 -38.44 17.85 -43.04
N VAL A 186 -38.63 16.56 -42.64
CA VAL A 186 -39.80 15.64 -42.82
C VAL A 186 -39.33 14.16 -42.60
N PRO A 187 -40.14 13.20 -42.06
CA PRO A 187 -40.29 12.89 -40.63
C PRO A 187 -40.21 11.32 -40.39
N PRO A 188 -40.64 10.72 -39.25
CA PRO A 188 -40.23 9.37 -38.86
C PRO A 188 -41.20 8.27 -39.34
N THR A 189 -40.67 7.07 -39.61
CA THR A 189 -41.51 5.86 -39.67
C THR A 189 -40.76 4.60 -39.21
N SER A 190 -41.44 3.82 -38.38
CA SER A 190 -41.09 2.54 -37.76
C SER A 190 -41.12 1.37 -38.74
N THR A 191 -40.14 0.46 -38.66
CA THR A 191 -40.30 -1.00 -38.91
C THR A 191 -39.09 -1.81 -38.41
N LYS A 192 -39.34 -3.01 -37.88
CA LYS A 192 -38.40 -4.00 -37.28
C LYS A 192 -37.56 -4.79 -38.31
N GLU A 193 -36.28 -5.03 -37.92
CA GLU A 193 -35.36 -6.19 -38.14
C GLU A 193 -35.03 -6.74 -39.56
N PRO A 194 -33.96 -7.55 -39.75
CA PRO A 194 -32.67 -7.68 -39.04
C PRO A 194 -31.44 -7.82 -40.00
N THR A 195 -30.22 -7.47 -39.58
CA THR A 195 -28.95 -8.08 -40.08
C THR A 195 -27.72 -7.69 -39.24
N SER A 196 -27.30 -8.57 -38.31
CA SER A 196 -26.00 -9.29 -38.24
C SER A 196 -24.85 -8.69 -39.11
N THR A 197 -23.58 -8.49 -38.70
CA THR A 197 -22.74 -9.01 -37.60
C THR A 197 -21.35 -8.36 -37.71
N LYS A 198 -20.74 -7.93 -36.60
CA LYS A 198 -19.35 -8.24 -36.18
C LYS A 198 -18.93 -7.39 -34.94
N GLY A 199 -18.66 -8.07 -33.83
CA GLY A 199 -18.11 -7.49 -32.60
C GLY A 199 -16.58 -7.31 -32.63
N PRO A 200 -15.92 -7.08 -31.48
CA PRO A 200 -16.26 -7.66 -30.18
C PRO A 200 -16.55 -6.63 -29.09
N THR A 201 -17.79 -6.59 -28.58
CA THR A 201 -18.09 -6.14 -27.22
C THR A 201 -17.84 -7.32 -26.28
N SER A 202 -17.04 -7.13 -25.24
CA SER A 202 -16.93 -8.10 -24.15
C SER A 202 -18.29 -8.28 -23.49
N CYS A 203 -18.63 -9.52 -23.11
CA CYS A 203 -19.87 -9.78 -22.35
C CYS A 203 -19.88 -9.01 -21.02
N ALA A 204 -21.06 -8.73 -20.47
CA ALA A 204 -21.21 -8.05 -19.18
C ALA A 204 -20.93 -9.01 -18.01
N ALA A 205 -20.40 -8.51 -16.89
CA ALA A 205 -20.23 -9.32 -15.68
C ALA A 205 -21.55 -9.42 -14.89
N ALA A 206 -21.59 -10.30 -13.88
CA ALA A 206 -22.79 -10.56 -13.11
C ALA A 206 -23.23 -9.30 -12.35
N GLY A 207 -24.47 -8.88 -12.57
CA GLY A 207 -25.03 -7.65 -11.99
C GLY A 207 -24.82 -6.38 -12.80
N ASP A 208 -23.92 -6.39 -13.80
CA ASP A 208 -23.68 -5.24 -14.68
C ASP A 208 -24.76 -5.12 -15.77
N ASP A 209 -24.94 -3.90 -16.27
CA ASP A 209 -25.85 -3.65 -17.38
C ASP A 209 -25.39 -4.37 -18.64
N CYS A 210 -26.27 -5.24 -19.14
CA CYS A 210 -25.99 -6.13 -20.23
C CYS A 210 -26.81 -5.81 -21.50
N ARG A 211 -27.59 -4.72 -21.51
CA ARG A 211 -28.41 -4.29 -22.67
C ARG A 211 -27.60 -4.14 -23.95
N ASP A 212 -26.40 -3.56 -23.85
CA ASP A 212 -25.51 -3.35 -25.01
C ASP A 212 -24.70 -4.60 -25.38
N ALA A 213 -24.33 -5.41 -24.37
CA ALA A 213 -23.49 -6.58 -24.56
C ALA A 213 -24.27 -7.80 -25.09
N GLY A 214 -25.54 -7.96 -24.69
CA GLY A 214 -26.40 -9.10 -25.07
C GLY A 214 -25.87 -10.48 -24.65
N CYS A 215 -24.84 -10.52 -23.79
CA CYS A 215 -24.23 -11.75 -23.29
C CYS A 215 -23.57 -11.52 -21.92
N CYS A 216 -23.37 -12.62 -21.18
CA CYS A 216 -22.81 -12.63 -19.82
C CYS A 216 -21.48 -13.38 -19.75
N GLN A 217 -20.53 -12.87 -18.98
CA GLN A 217 -19.21 -13.52 -18.78
C GLN A 217 -19.32 -14.80 -17.95
N GLN A 218 -20.21 -14.81 -16.95
CA GLN A 218 -20.39 -15.94 -16.04
C GLN A 218 -21.19 -17.05 -16.72
N ALA A 219 -20.63 -18.26 -16.75
CA ALA A 219 -21.35 -19.43 -17.23
C ALA A 219 -22.62 -19.69 -16.41
N GLY A 220 -23.75 -19.87 -17.09
CA GLY A 220 -25.06 -20.06 -16.46
C GLY A 220 -25.80 -18.78 -16.09
N HIS A 221 -25.28 -17.59 -16.42
CA HIS A 221 -26.00 -16.33 -16.31
C HIS A 221 -26.66 -15.96 -17.64
N THR A 222 -27.83 -15.34 -17.56
CA THR A 222 -28.58 -14.79 -18.69
C THR A 222 -28.79 -13.30 -18.47
N CYS A 223 -28.74 -12.52 -19.53
CA CYS A 223 -29.01 -11.09 -19.47
C CYS A 223 -30.52 -10.89 -19.37
N TYR A 224 -31.01 -10.51 -18.19
CA TYR A 224 -32.43 -10.26 -17.96
C TYR A 224 -32.68 -8.77 -17.85
N GLU A 225 -33.69 -8.27 -18.55
CA GLU A 225 -34.14 -6.90 -18.45
C GLU A 225 -34.87 -6.66 -17.12
N LYS A 226 -34.59 -5.51 -16.50
CA LYS A 226 -35.36 -4.98 -15.37
C LYS A 226 -36.45 -4.07 -15.89
N ASP A 227 -36.07 -3.07 -16.67
CA ASP A 227 -36.94 -2.09 -17.32
C ASP A 227 -36.23 -1.50 -18.55
N ASP A 228 -36.87 -0.55 -19.24
CA ASP A 228 -36.34 0.14 -20.44
C ASP A 228 -34.91 0.71 -20.23
N PHE A 229 -34.53 0.96 -18.97
CA PHE A 229 -33.28 1.62 -18.60
C PHE A 229 -32.23 0.69 -17.97
N TRP A 230 -32.51 -0.60 -17.75
CA TRP A 230 -31.57 -1.51 -17.10
C TRP A 230 -31.81 -2.98 -17.44
N ALA A 231 -30.74 -3.72 -17.71
CA ALA A 231 -30.72 -5.19 -17.64
C ALA A 231 -29.58 -5.66 -16.76
N ALA A 232 -29.54 -6.91 -16.33
CA ALA A 232 -28.35 -7.45 -15.69
C ALA A 232 -28.12 -8.94 -15.94
N CYS A 233 -26.85 -9.33 -15.91
CA CYS A 233 -26.45 -10.73 -15.97
C CYS A 233 -26.74 -11.46 -14.67
N ARG A 234 -27.81 -12.26 -14.63
CA ARG A 234 -28.27 -12.99 -13.44
C ARG A 234 -28.39 -14.48 -13.72
N SER A 235 -28.21 -15.30 -12.68
CA SER A 235 -28.45 -16.75 -12.76
C SER A 235 -29.94 -17.11 -12.80
N SER A 236 -30.81 -16.19 -12.38
CA SER A 236 -32.27 -16.31 -12.46
C SER A 236 -32.92 -14.92 -12.35
N CYS A 237 -34.15 -14.79 -12.87
CA CYS A 237 -34.96 -13.59 -12.77
C CYS A 237 -36.44 -13.97 -12.55
N GLU A 238 -37.14 -13.25 -11.67
CA GLU A 238 -38.56 -13.45 -11.41
C GLU A 238 -39.35 -12.20 -11.86
N PRO A 239 -40.25 -12.33 -12.87
CA PRO A 239 -41.00 -11.19 -13.38
C PRO A 239 -41.85 -10.52 -12.29
N GLY A 240 -41.80 -9.20 -12.22
CA GLY A 240 -42.50 -8.40 -11.22
C GLY A 240 -41.78 -8.27 -9.87
N SER A 241 -40.62 -8.93 -9.68
CA SER A 241 -39.82 -8.77 -8.47
C SER A 241 -39.27 -7.35 -8.35
N VAL A 242 -39.24 -6.80 -7.14
CA VAL A 242 -38.66 -5.49 -6.81
C VAL A 242 -37.56 -5.72 -5.78
N ASN A 243 -36.38 -5.15 -5.98
CA ASN A 243 -35.30 -5.27 -5.03
C ASN A 243 -35.43 -4.19 -3.93
N PRO A 244 -35.71 -4.54 -2.67
CA PRO A 244 -35.91 -3.56 -1.60
C PRO A 244 -34.62 -2.81 -1.21
N THR A 245 -33.44 -3.30 -1.62
CA THR A 245 -32.16 -2.61 -1.40
C THR A 245 -31.89 -1.52 -2.44
N ASP A 246 -32.67 -1.45 -3.52
CA ASP A 246 -32.54 -0.37 -4.48
C ASP A 246 -33.03 0.95 -3.83
N PRO A 247 -32.47 2.11 -4.20
CA PRO A 247 -32.99 3.42 -3.80
C PRO A 247 -34.48 3.52 -4.14
N GLU A 248 -35.24 4.26 -3.33
CA GLU A 248 -36.71 4.29 -3.42
C GLU A 248 -37.21 4.66 -4.83
N GLU A 249 -36.49 5.56 -5.49
CA GLU A 249 -36.71 6.01 -6.87
C GLU A 249 -36.42 4.95 -7.95
N PHE A 250 -35.66 3.90 -7.65
CA PHE A 250 -35.26 2.83 -8.58
C PHE A 250 -35.82 1.45 -8.22
N ARG A 251 -36.76 1.37 -7.27
CA ARG A 251 -37.50 0.14 -6.90
C ARG A 251 -38.56 -0.21 -7.95
N THR A 252 -38.14 -0.32 -9.21
CA THR A 252 -38.97 -0.74 -10.35
C THR A 252 -39.05 -2.27 -10.44
N PRO A 253 -40.18 -2.83 -10.92
CA PRO A 253 -40.34 -4.27 -11.10
C PRO A 253 -39.50 -4.77 -12.28
N TRP A 254 -38.91 -5.96 -12.15
CA TRP A 254 -38.18 -6.59 -13.25
C TRP A 254 -39.13 -7.15 -14.32
N THR A 255 -38.93 -6.84 -15.60
CA THR A 255 -39.64 -7.48 -16.72
C THR A 255 -39.15 -8.92 -16.95
N CYS A 256 -37.86 -9.17 -16.68
CA CYS A 256 -37.13 -10.41 -16.93
C CYS A 256 -37.15 -10.87 -18.39
N GLU A 257 -37.31 -9.94 -19.34
CA GLU A 257 -37.12 -10.27 -20.75
C GLU A 257 -35.64 -10.61 -21.01
N GLU A 258 -35.37 -11.71 -21.69
CA GLU A 258 -33.99 -12.12 -22.01
C GLU A 258 -33.47 -11.31 -23.20
N ILE A 259 -32.33 -10.64 -23.02
CA ILE A 259 -31.69 -9.85 -24.07
C ILE A 259 -30.57 -10.69 -24.70
N GLY A 260 -30.81 -11.16 -25.94
CA GLY A 260 -29.88 -11.96 -26.77
C GLY A 260 -30.28 -13.45 -26.90
N GLY A 261 -30.39 -13.98 -28.13
CA GLY A 261 -30.99 -15.30 -28.41
C GLY A 261 -30.05 -16.40 -28.97
N SER A 262 -30.02 -17.55 -28.27
CA SER A 262 -29.97 -18.99 -28.69
C SER A 262 -29.05 -19.55 -29.84
N ASN A 263 -28.01 -20.30 -29.40
CA ASN A 263 -27.15 -21.41 -29.92
C ASN A 263 -27.40 -22.17 -31.27
N PRO A 264 -26.35 -22.89 -31.78
CA PRO A 264 -26.49 -24.35 -31.92
C PRO A 264 -25.26 -25.21 -31.53
N THR A 265 -25.58 -26.39 -31.02
CA THR A 265 -24.75 -27.57 -30.69
C THR A 265 -23.95 -28.11 -31.90
N PRO A 266 -22.71 -28.62 -31.74
CA PRO A 266 -22.09 -29.49 -32.73
C PRO A 266 -22.12 -30.98 -32.31
N SER A 267 -22.66 -31.82 -33.20
CA SER A 267 -22.45 -33.28 -33.24
C SER A 267 -21.16 -33.62 -34.04
N PRO A 268 -20.61 -34.85 -33.91
CA PRO A 268 -19.19 -35.07 -33.65
C PRO A 268 -18.31 -35.14 -34.91
N VAL A 269 -17.13 -34.52 -34.83
CA VAL A 269 -15.99 -34.74 -35.75
C VAL A 269 -14.98 -35.64 -35.03
N PRO A 270 -14.36 -36.65 -35.69
CA PRO A 270 -13.51 -37.64 -35.03
C PRO A 270 -12.29 -37.00 -34.35
N GLN A 271 -12.06 -37.38 -33.09
CA GLN A 271 -10.96 -36.89 -32.25
C GLN A 271 -9.57 -37.16 -32.87
N PRO A 272 -8.66 -36.17 -32.90
CA PRO A 272 -7.29 -36.40 -32.47
C PRO A 272 -7.30 -36.53 -30.95
N GLN A 273 -6.70 -37.58 -30.40
CA GLN A 273 -6.63 -37.82 -28.96
C GLN A 273 -6.23 -36.54 -28.19
N PRO A 274 -6.97 -36.15 -27.13
CA PRO A 274 -6.49 -35.11 -26.24
C PRO A 274 -5.21 -35.60 -25.56
N SER A 275 -4.13 -34.83 -25.71
CA SER A 275 -3.08 -34.83 -24.70
C SER A 275 -3.73 -34.52 -23.36
N PRO A 276 -3.41 -35.26 -22.28
CA PRO A 276 -4.04 -35.05 -20.99
C PRO A 276 -3.84 -33.60 -20.56
N MET A 277 -4.95 -32.94 -20.19
CA MET A 277 -4.93 -31.72 -19.38
C MET A 277 -3.97 -31.95 -18.20
N PRO A 278 -3.11 -30.97 -17.85
CA PRO A 278 -2.37 -31.07 -16.60
C PRO A 278 -3.40 -31.18 -15.48
N SER A 279 -3.32 -32.25 -14.70
CA SER A 279 -3.97 -32.36 -13.39
C SER A 279 -3.73 -31.07 -12.58
N PRO A 280 -4.62 -30.69 -11.64
CA PRO A 280 -4.30 -29.64 -10.68
C PRO A 280 -2.91 -29.94 -10.13
N MET A 281 -1.96 -29.01 -10.30
CA MET A 281 -0.61 -29.23 -9.75
C MET A 281 -0.79 -29.56 -8.28
N PRO A 282 -0.26 -30.69 -7.79
CA PRO A 282 -0.29 -31.00 -6.38
C PRO A 282 0.27 -29.79 -5.64
N SER A 283 -0.48 -29.25 -4.67
CA SER A 283 0.06 -28.23 -3.77
C SER A 283 1.39 -28.77 -3.24
N PRO A 284 2.48 -28.02 -3.40
CA PRO A 284 3.77 -28.53 -3.00
C PRO A 284 3.74 -28.71 -1.48
N GLY A 285 3.88 -29.95 -1.03
CA GLY A 285 4.05 -30.26 0.39
C GLY A 285 5.30 -29.59 0.98
N PRO A 286 5.65 -29.92 2.24
CA PRO A 286 6.81 -29.37 2.91
C PRO A 286 8.06 -29.35 2.01
N GLY A 287 8.71 -28.20 1.92
CA GLY A 287 9.96 -28.01 1.19
C GLY A 287 11.15 -28.72 1.86
N PRO A 288 12.36 -28.63 1.29
CA PRO A 288 13.57 -29.24 1.84
C PRO A 288 13.90 -28.83 3.29
N SER A 289 13.43 -27.66 3.74
CA SER A 289 13.54 -27.16 5.11
C SER A 289 12.47 -27.69 6.07
N GLY A 290 11.52 -28.51 5.59
CA GLY A 290 10.32 -28.90 6.32
C GLY A 290 9.22 -27.83 6.35
N ALA A 291 9.47 -26.64 5.79
CA ALA A 291 8.50 -25.56 5.73
C ALA A 291 7.35 -25.87 4.75
N PHE A 292 6.10 -25.68 5.19
CA PHE A 292 4.92 -25.78 4.34
C PHE A 292 4.84 -24.58 3.39
N ARG A 293 4.25 -24.81 2.21
CA ARG A 293 4.08 -23.80 1.16
C ARG A 293 2.85 -24.10 0.32
N THR A 294 2.42 -23.13 -0.48
CA THR A 294 1.30 -23.29 -1.40
C THR A 294 1.55 -22.54 -2.70
N SER A 295 1.20 -23.16 -3.83
CA SER A 295 1.21 -22.48 -5.13
C SER A 295 -0.04 -21.63 -5.35
N THR A 296 -1.08 -21.81 -4.54
CA THR A 296 -2.38 -21.14 -4.70
C THR A 296 -2.31 -19.62 -4.50
N VAL A 297 -1.28 -19.13 -3.81
CA VAL A 297 -1.10 -17.71 -3.47
C VAL A 297 -0.55 -16.86 -4.64
N GLY A 298 0.04 -17.50 -5.64
CA GLY A 298 0.56 -16.83 -6.84
C GLY A 298 2.04 -16.43 -6.78
N SER A 299 2.42 -15.50 -7.68
CA SER A 299 3.80 -15.13 -7.99
C SER A 299 4.29 -13.97 -7.14
N SER A 300 5.43 -14.14 -6.44
CA SER A 300 6.10 -13.05 -5.72
C SER A 300 6.57 -11.94 -6.65
N LYS A 301 6.99 -12.30 -7.87
CA LYS A 301 7.44 -11.33 -8.89
C LYS A 301 6.31 -10.41 -9.33
N ASP A 302 5.15 -10.98 -9.61
CA ASP A 302 3.99 -10.20 -10.05
C ASP A 302 3.53 -9.26 -8.93
N ARG A 303 3.56 -9.74 -7.68
CA ARG A 303 3.26 -8.92 -6.49
C ARG A 303 4.29 -7.82 -6.25
N LEU A 304 5.58 -8.05 -6.50
CA LEU A 304 6.60 -7.00 -6.40
C LEU A 304 6.38 -5.91 -7.45
N PHE A 305 6.04 -6.27 -8.69
CA PHE A 305 5.76 -5.28 -9.73
C PHE A 305 4.46 -4.51 -9.44
N GLU A 306 3.39 -5.19 -9.02
CA GLU A 306 2.16 -4.52 -8.56
C GLU A 306 2.45 -3.57 -7.39
N PHE A 307 3.25 -4.01 -6.41
CA PHE A 307 3.69 -3.18 -5.29
C PHE A 307 4.46 -1.94 -5.76
N ALA A 308 5.42 -2.12 -6.66
CA ALA A 308 6.22 -1.02 -7.19
C ALA A 308 5.35 0.00 -7.93
N ASP A 309 4.43 -0.48 -8.77
CA ASP A 309 3.57 0.37 -9.58
C ASP A 309 2.55 1.17 -8.73
N VAL A 310 2.01 0.56 -7.67
CA VAL A 310 0.97 1.18 -6.84
C VAL A 310 1.54 2.03 -5.72
N LEU A 311 2.61 1.56 -5.06
CA LEU A 311 3.07 2.11 -3.78
C LEU A 311 4.40 2.84 -3.88
N THR A 312 4.99 2.97 -5.07
CA THR A 312 6.27 3.67 -5.17
C THR A 312 6.24 4.83 -6.15
N ASN A 313 7.10 5.81 -5.88
CA ASN A 313 7.44 6.86 -6.82
C ASN A 313 8.97 7.00 -6.88
N GLN A 314 9.49 7.77 -7.83
CA GLN A 314 10.90 8.16 -7.88
C GLN A 314 11.04 9.60 -7.35
N PRO A 315 11.09 9.76 -6.02
CA PRO A 315 10.77 11.03 -5.37
C PRO A 315 11.87 12.09 -5.45
N VAL A 316 13.11 11.72 -5.79
CA VAL A 316 14.24 12.65 -5.74
C VAL A 316 14.64 13.09 -7.14
N PRO A 317 14.40 14.36 -7.53
CA PRO A 317 14.83 14.89 -8.80
C PRO A 317 16.33 14.68 -9.03
N GLY A 318 16.67 14.05 -10.15
CA GLY A 318 18.07 13.75 -10.51
C GLY A 318 18.68 12.52 -9.81
N SER A 319 17.88 11.69 -9.14
CA SER A 319 18.33 10.44 -8.50
C SER A 319 17.51 9.24 -8.99
N LYS A 320 18.08 8.04 -8.83
CA LYS A 320 17.40 6.75 -9.05
C LYS A 320 16.70 6.23 -7.80
N ALA A 321 16.76 6.97 -6.68
CA ALA A 321 16.09 6.57 -5.45
C ALA A 321 14.59 6.42 -5.67
N ARG A 322 14.02 5.33 -5.14
CA ARG A 322 12.59 5.03 -5.17
C ARG A 322 12.05 5.03 -3.74
N ALA A 323 11.05 5.85 -3.48
CA ALA A 323 10.35 5.84 -2.20
C ALA A 323 9.14 4.93 -2.26
N VAL A 324 8.93 4.20 -1.18
CA VAL A 324 7.67 3.52 -0.90
C VAL A 324 6.75 4.48 -0.13
N GLN A 325 5.65 4.85 -0.75
CA GLN A 325 4.63 5.71 -0.18
C GLN A 325 3.79 4.93 0.85
N SER A 326 3.50 5.59 1.97
CA SER A 326 2.61 5.10 3.02
C SER A 326 1.16 5.61 2.86
N SER A 327 0.79 5.99 1.64
CA SER A 327 -0.55 6.47 1.30
C SER A 327 -1.60 5.37 1.54
N GLY A 328 -2.78 5.79 2.00
CA GLY A 328 -3.82 4.86 2.50
C GLY A 328 -3.61 4.40 3.96
N GLY A 329 -2.45 4.66 4.57
CA GLY A 329 -2.20 4.47 6.00
C GLY A 329 -2.40 5.74 6.84
N ALA A 330 -2.36 5.61 8.17
CA ALA A 330 -2.56 6.72 9.11
C ALA A 330 -1.42 7.77 9.07
N ALA A 331 -0.22 7.39 8.61
CA ALA A 331 0.94 8.27 8.58
C ALA A 331 0.94 9.19 7.35
N GLY A 332 0.77 8.67 6.13
CA GLY A 332 1.04 9.41 4.90
C GLY A 332 2.52 9.79 4.73
N GLY A 333 2.94 10.20 3.53
CA GLY A 333 4.37 10.40 3.23
C GLY A 333 5.13 9.09 3.08
N VAL A 334 6.41 9.09 3.46
CA VAL A 334 7.24 7.88 3.49
C VAL A 334 7.60 7.57 4.94
N VAL A 335 7.34 6.33 5.39
CA VAL A 335 7.79 5.85 6.70
C VAL A 335 8.89 4.81 6.55
N SER A 336 9.79 4.70 7.54
CA SER A 336 10.85 3.69 7.51
C SER A 336 10.29 2.28 7.34
N GLU A 337 9.14 1.98 7.94
CA GLU A 337 8.45 0.69 7.73
C GLU A 337 8.10 0.44 6.25
N SER A 338 7.47 1.41 5.57
CA SER A 338 7.09 1.27 4.16
C SER A 338 8.32 1.07 3.27
N GLN A 339 9.39 1.83 3.50
CA GLN A 339 10.63 1.66 2.73
C GLN A 339 11.28 0.31 3.03
N GLY A 340 11.25 -0.12 4.29
CA GLY A 340 11.71 -1.43 4.75
C GLY A 340 10.96 -2.57 4.05
N TYR A 341 9.64 -2.49 3.93
CA TYR A 341 8.83 -3.49 3.20
C TYR A 341 9.21 -3.59 1.73
N GLY A 342 9.42 -2.46 1.06
CA GLY A 342 9.90 -2.48 -0.33
C GLY A 342 11.24 -3.18 -0.45
N LEU A 343 12.21 -2.82 0.39
CA LEU A 343 13.55 -3.40 0.34
C LEU A 343 13.55 -4.89 0.73
N LEU A 344 12.74 -5.28 1.72
CA LEU A 344 12.46 -6.67 2.08
C LEU A 344 11.98 -7.47 0.86
N LEU A 345 10.96 -6.99 0.15
CA LEU A 345 10.39 -7.66 -1.01
C LEU A 345 11.41 -7.75 -2.16
N GLY A 346 12.02 -6.62 -2.53
CA GLY A 346 12.96 -6.55 -3.64
C GLY A 346 14.20 -7.42 -3.42
N GLY A 347 14.85 -7.27 -2.27
CA GLY A 347 16.06 -8.01 -1.93
C GLY A 347 15.83 -9.51 -1.72
N SER A 348 14.74 -9.89 -1.04
CA SER A 348 14.41 -11.30 -0.81
C SER A 348 14.00 -12.01 -2.11
N LEU A 349 13.22 -11.35 -2.98
CA LEU A 349 12.88 -11.93 -4.27
C LEU A 349 14.13 -12.09 -5.14
N LEU A 350 14.99 -11.06 -5.21
CA LEU A 350 16.24 -11.14 -5.94
C LEU A 350 17.10 -12.32 -5.47
N ALA A 351 17.20 -12.51 -4.16
CA ALA A 351 17.90 -13.65 -3.56
C ALA A 351 17.27 -15.00 -3.92
N ALA A 352 15.94 -15.08 -4.10
CA ALA A 352 15.23 -16.29 -4.50
C ALA A 352 15.34 -16.62 -6.01
N MET A 353 15.71 -15.64 -6.86
CA MET A 353 15.69 -15.81 -8.31
C MET A 353 16.83 -16.68 -8.85
N GLY A 354 16.46 -17.63 -9.71
CA GLY A 354 17.38 -18.41 -10.54
C GLY A 354 17.64 -17.72 -11.88
N SER A 355 17.66 -18.48 -12.97
CA SER A 355 17.82 -17.98 -14.34
C SER A 355 16.54 -17.32 -14.91
N ASP A 356 15.83 -16.53 -14.10
CA ASP A 356 14.61 -15.83 -14.52
C ASP A 356 14.97 -14.62 -15.40
N PRO A 357 14.27 -14.40 -16.55
CA PRO A 357 14.58 -13.30 -17.47
C PRO A 357 14.40 -11.91 -16.85
N ASP A 358 13.59 -11.75 -15.80
CA ASP A 358 13.39 -10.48 -15.10
C ASP A 358 14.42 -10.22 -14.00
N PHE A 359 15.44 -11.08 -13.84
CA PHE A 359 16.47 -10.94 -12.79
C PHE A 359 17.07 -9.53 -12.78
N GLU A 360 17.44 -9.01 -13.95
CA GLU A 360 18.03 -7.67 -14.05
C GLU A 360 17.04 -6.58 -13.66
N ARG A 361 15.77 -6.71 -14.05
CA ARG A 361 14.72 -5.75 -13.68
C ARG A 361 14.49 -5.73 -12.17
N VAL A 362 14.47 -6.89 -11.52
CA VAL A 362 14.33 -7.00 -10.07
C VAL A 362 15.59 -6.51 -9.36
N SER A 363 16.78 -6.77 -9.91
CA SER A 363 18.06 -6.25 -9.40
C SER A 363 18.08 -4.72 -9.38
N VAL A 364 17.71 -4.08 -10.49
CA VAL A 364 17.60 -2.62 -10.58
C VAL A 364 16.57 -2.10 -9.57
N LEU A 365 15.37 -2.70 -9.50
CA LEU A 365 14.34 -2.26 -8.56
C LEU A 365 14.78 -2.37 -7.10
N ALA A 366 15.43 -3.48 -6.72
CA ALA A 366 15.96 -3.66 -5.37
C ALA A 366 17.00 -2.58 -5.02
N TYR A 367 17.87 -2.23 -5.98
CA TYR A 367 18.85 -1.16 -5.77
C TYR A 367 18.19 0.23 -5.67
N GLU A 368 17.19 0.54 -6.49
CA GLU A 368 16.43 1.80 -6.39
C GLU A 368 15.76 1.97 -5.01
N LEU A 369 15.20 0.88 -4.47
CA LEU A 369 14.60 0.84 -3.13
C LEU A 369 15.66 1.01 -2.03
N PHE A 370 16.85 0.40 -2.20
CA PHE A 370 17.98 0.64 -1.33
C PHE A 370 18.44 2.10 -1.38
N LEU A 371 18.49 2.73 -2.55
CA LEU A 371 18.84 4.15 -2.69
C LEU A 371 17.82 5.06 -1.98
N GLY A 372 16.55 4.68 -1.96
CA GLY A 372 15.52 5.35 -1.13
C GLY A 372 15.81 5.22 0.37
N TRP A 373 16.14 4.01 0.84
CA TRP A 373 16.55 3.77 2.23
C TRP A 373 17.79 4.58 2.62
N ARG A 374 18.85 4.50 1.80
CA ARG A 374 20.08 5.28 1.94
C ARG A 374 19.78 6.78 2.04
N ARG A 375 18.90 7.31 1.19
CA ARG A 375 18.51 8.72 1.26
C ARG A 375 17.88 9.08 2.60
N MET A 376 16.98 8.24 3.11
CA MET A 376 16.36 8.44 4.42
C MET A 376 17.40 8.41 5.55
N CYS A 377 18.37 7.49 5.51
CA CYS A 377 19.49 7.44 6.43
C CYS A 377 20.33 8.73 6.40
N GLU A 378 20.75 9.17 5.22
CA GLU A 378 21.56 10.39 5.02
C GLU A 378 20.86 11.63 5.58
N MET A 379 19.56 11.77 5.34
CA MET A 379 18.76 12.88 5.89
C MET A 379 18.64 12.84 7.41
N SER A 380 18.75 11.64 8.01
CA SER A 380 18.64 11.44 9.46
C SER A 380 19.92 11.77 10.21
N ALA A 381 21.03 11.96 9.49
CA ALA A 381 22.26 12.53 10.04
C ALA A 381 22.08 13.98 10.50
N ALA A 382 21.13 14.71 9.90
CA ALA A 382 20.89 16.11 10.21
C ALA A 382 19.79 16.28 11.29
N GLY A 383 20.13 16.93 12.41
CA GLY A 383 19.13 17.52 13.32
C GLY A 383 18.80 16.76 14.61
N GLY A 384 19.73 15.99 15.17
CA GLY A 384 19.59 15.36 16.49
C GLY A 384 18.85 14.01 16.39
N SER A 385 19.61 12.92 16.49
CA SER A 385 19.14 11.59 16.09
C SER A 385 18.79 10.63 17.23
N CYS A 386 19.05 10.97 18.51
CA CYS A 386 19.02 10.04 19.66
C CYS A 386 19.68 8.68 19.40
N GLN A 387 20.55 8.60 18.40
CA GLN A 387 21.19 7.38 17.98
C GLN A 387 22.54 7.31 18.67
N ASP A 388 22.71 6.26 19.47
CA ASP A 388 23.97 5.91 20.10
C ASP A 388 24.89 5.30 19.05
N ASP A 389 26.18 5.63 19.10
CA ASP A 389 27.10 5.28 18.01
C ASP A 389 28.42 4.64 18.46
N GLU A 390 28.76 4.53 19.75
CA GLU A 390 30.09 4.04 20.19
C GLU A 390 31.26 4.71 19.40
N GLY A 391 31.11 5.97 18.95
CA GLY A 391 32.10 6.67 18.10
C GLY A 391 31.93 6.45 16.59
N PHE A 392 30.98 5.64 16.16
CA PHE A 392 30.55 5.42 14.77
C PHE A 392 29.56 6.50 14.31
N GLN A 393 29.98 7.76 14.44
CA GLN A 393 29.10 8.92 14.38
C GLN A 393 28.17 8.88 13.16
N CYS A 394 26.86 8.90 13.38
CA CYS A 394 25.88 8.98 12.29
C CYS A 394 26.19 10.22 11.42
N GLY A 395 26.55 10.00 10.14
CA GLY A 395 27.02 11.06 9.23
C GLY A 395 28.39 11.69 9.58
N GLY A 396 29.14 11.10 10.51
CA GLY A 396 30.52 11.46 10.90
C GLY A 396 31.51 10.29 10.92
N GLY A 397 31.02 9.04 10.82
CA GLY A 397 31.65 7.81 10.32
C GLY A 397 31.19 7.44 8.90
N ARG A 398 30.51 8.41 8.25
CA ARG A 398 30.08 8.61 6.86
C ARG A 398 28.93 7.81 6.24
N TYR A 399 28.43 6.77 6.90
CA TYR A 399 27.02 6.36 7.04
C TYR A 399 27.10 4.99 7.72
N PRO A 400 26.18 4.62 8.63
CA PRO A 400 24.75 4.72 8.61
C PRO A 400 24.23 5.62 9.73
N CYS A 401 23.07 6.15 9.47
CA CYS A 401 22.08 6.45 10.50
C CYS A 401 20.95 5.48 10.23
N LEU A 402 20.26 5.01 11.26
CA LEU A 402 18.93 4.44 11.03
C LEU A 402 18.01 5.58 10.56
N PRO A 403 17.15 5.34 9.57
CA PRO A 403 16.24 6.38 9.09
C PRO A 403 15.31 6.80 10.21
N HIS A 404 15.10 8.10 10.32
CA HIS A 404 13.96 8.69 11.00
C HIS A 404 12.66 8.00 10.56
N TRP A 405 11.68 7.87 11.45
CA TRP A 405 10.52 7.04 11.13
C TRP A 405 9.61 7.65 10.05
N LYS A 406 9.68 8.96 9.78
CA LYS A 406 8.79 9.62 8.79
C LYS A 406 9.42 10.77 8.00
N PHE A 407 9.12 10.82 6.72
CA PHE A 407 9.57 11.81 5.74
C PHE A 407 8.43 12.31 4.83
N GLY A 408 8.69 13.40 4.12
CA GLY A 408 7.83 13.85 3.02
C GLY A 408 7.82 12.86 1.85
N GLU A 409 6.78 12.90 1.03
CA GLU A 409 6.57 12.01 -0.12
C GLU A 409 7.71 12.02 -1.14
N ASP A 410 8.44 13.14 -1.20
CA ASP A 410 9.55 13.42 -2.12
C ASP A 410 10.95 13.16 -1.51
N LEU A 411 11.03 12.66 -0.27
CA LEU A 411 12.29 12.47 0.45
C LEU A 411 13.21 13.72 0.46
N THR A 412 12.60 14.91 0.54
CA THR A 412 13.35 16.17 0.69
C THR A 412 13.30 16.74 2.11
N ARG A 413 12.30 16.32 2.91
CA ARG A 413 12.11 16.77 4.30
C ARG A 413 11.93 15.63 5.30
N VAL A 414 12.54 15.81 6.48
CA VAL A 414 12.27 14.99 7.67
C VAL A 414 10.98 15.47 8.33
N VAL A 415 10.06 14.56 8.64
CA VAL A 415 8.77 14.87 9.26
C VAL A 415 8.70 14.38 10.70
N GLY A 416 9.13 13.14 10.96
CA GLY A 416 9.12 12.52 12.28
C GLY A 416 10.50 11.99 12.64
N ARG A 417 11.07 12.44 13.76
CA ARG A 417 12.44 12.09 14.20
C ARG A 417 12.46 10.82 15.05
N GLY A 418 13.66 10.24 15.17
CA GLY A 418 13.94 8.96 15.82
C GLY A 418 13.66 7.79 14.88
N ALA A 419 14.52 6.77 14.93
CA ALA A 419 14.35 5.57 14.11
C ALA A 419 13.30 4.63 14.68
N ALA A 420 12.64 3.86 13.82
CA ALA A 420 11.66 2.85 14.19
C ALA A 420 12.24 1.45 13.86
N PRO A 421 12.52 0.61 14.88
CA PRO A 421 13.25 -0.65 14.74
C PRO A 421 12.62 -1.65 13.78
N ASP A 422 11.30 -1.65 13.65
CA ASP A 422 10.54 -2.51 12.74
C ASP A 422 10.87 -2.25 11.27
N GLY A 423 10.93 -0.98 10.84
CA GLY A 423 11.39 -0.64 9.49
C GLY A 423 12.85 -1.01 9.24
N ASP A 424 13.71 -0.84 10.25
CA ASP A 424 15.15 -1.12 10.17
C ASP A 424 15.42 -2.61 9.90
N ILE A 425 14.73 -3.51 10.62
CA ILE A 425 14.90 -4.96 10.43
C ILE A 425 14.33 -5.45 9.10
N ASP A 426 13.30 -4.81 8.55
CA ASP A 426 12.72 -5.16 7.25
C ASP A 426 13.71 -4.83 6.13
N ALA A 427 14.27 -3.62 6.17
CA ALA A 427 15.34 -3.20 5.27
C ALA A 427 16.56 -4.12 5.36
N LEU A 428 17.01 -4.45 6.58
CA LEU A 428 18.11 -5.37 6.82
C LEU A 428 17.86 -6.76 6.21
N THR A 429 16.64 -7.28 6.31
CA THR A 429 16.29 -8.59 5.75
C THR A 429 16.55 -8.63 4.25
N GLY A 430 16.04 -7.64 3.52
CA GLY A 430 16.22 -7.54 2.07
C GLY A 430 17.69 -7.38 1.66
N MET A 431 18.41 -6.47 2.32
CA MET A 431 19.84 -6.23 2.02
C MET A 431 20.68 -7.48 2.26
N LEU A 432 20.54 -8.12 3.44
CA LEU A 432 21.36 -9.25 3.83
C LEU A 432 21.08 -10.49 2.97
N LEU A 433 19.81 -10.78 2.65
CA LEU A 433 19.48 -11.91 1.78
C LEU A 433 20.03 -11.73 0.36
N ALA A 434 19.90 -10.53 -0.21
CA ALA A 434 20.45 -10.23 -1.54
C ALA A 434 21.98 -10.39 -1.57
N VAL A 435 22.68 -9.79 -0.60
CA VAL A 435 24.15 -9.87 -0.50
C VAL A 435 24.60 -11.31 -0.34
N LEU A 436 24.04 -12.05 0.63
CA LEU A 436 24.45 -13.41 0.91
C LEU A 436 24.18 -14.39 -0.24
N ALA A 437 23.11 -14.17 -1.01
CA ALA A 437 22.75 -15.04 -2.13
C ALA A 437 23.57 -14.77 -3.41
N LEU A 438 24.08 -13.55 -3.59
CA LEU A 438 24.72 -13.12 -4.84
C LEU A 438 26.23 -12.89 -4.76
N GLU A 439 26.78 -12.65 -3.57
CA GLU A 439 28.22 -12.43 -3.39
C GLU A 439 29.04 -13.63 -3.87
N GLY A 440 30.03 -13.37 -4.72
CA GLY A 440 30.90 -14.36 -5.33
C GLY A 440 30.26 -15.21 -6.43
N THR A 441 29.06 -14.82 -6.91
CA THR A 441 28.39 -15.50 -8.02
C THR A 441 28.69 -14.82 -9.36
N ASP A 442 28.40 -15.49 -10.47
CA ASP A 442 28.46 -14.94 -11.83
C ASP A 442 27.37 -13.88 -12.11
N ARG A 443 26.43 -13.70 -11.18
CA ARG A 443 25.32 -12.74 -11.23
C ARG A 443 25.44 -11.64 -10.17
N GLU A 444 26.61 -11.48 -9.57
CA GLU A 444 26.89 -10.41 -8.60
C GLU A 444 26.75 -9.04 -9.30
N PRO A 445 25.83 -8.16 -8.87
CA PRO A 445 25.68 -6.83 -9.46
C PRO A 445 26.72 -5.86 -8.91
N ASP A 446 27.12 -4.87 -9.72
CA ASP A 446 28.15 -3.87 -9.37
C ASP A 446 27.85 -3.09 -8.08
N TRP A 447 26.58 -2.96 -7.70
CA TRP A 447 26.16 -2.26 -6.49
C TRP A 447 26.22 -3.10 -5.21
N LEU A 448 26.46 -4.42 -5.31
CA LEU A 448 26.32 -5.34 -4.18
C LEU A 448 27.29 -5.02 -3.03
N GLU A 449 28.51 -4.61 -3.34
CA GLU A 449 29.52 -4.24 -2.35
C GLU A 449 29.07 -3.06 -1.48
N GLU A 450 28.43 -2.04 -2.08
CA GLU A 450 27.86 -0.92 -1.35
C GLU A 450 26.79 -1.41 -0.36
N VAL A 451 25.82 -2.18 -0.85
CA VAL A 451 24.73 -2.72 -0.02
C VAL A 451 25.29 -3.62 1.09
N GLY A 452 26.36 -4.37 0.82
CA GLY A 452 27.05 -5.20 1.79
C GLY A 452 27.65 -4.41 2.96
N GLN A 453 28.34 -3.30 2.68
CA GLN A 453 28.86 -2.39 3.71
C GLN A 453 27.70 -1.77 4.51
N TRP A 454 26.69 -1.24 3.82
CA TRP A 454 25.52 -0.62 4.47
C TRP A 454 24.74 -1.59 5.36
N ALA A 455 24.62 -2.86 4.96
CA ALA A 455 23.97 -3.88 5.77
C ALA A 455 24.75 -4.18 7.06
N TYR A 456 26.08 -4.30 6.97
CA TYR A 456 26.96 -4.51 8.15
C TYR A 456 26.82 -3.35 9.14
N ASP A 457 26.92 -2.15 8.60
CA ASP A 457 26.84 -0.91 9.34
C ASP A 457 25.46 -0.71 9.98
N THR A 458 24.39 -1.01 9.26
CA THR A 458 23.02 -0.93 9.77
C THR A 458 22.78 -1.96 10.88
N CYS A 459 23.32 -3.18 10.78
CA CYS A 459 23.27 -4.16 11.88
C CYS A 459 23.93 -3.60 13.15
N LYS A 460 25.14 -3.04 13.02
CA LYS A 460 25.84 -2.40 14.14
C LYS A 460 25.02 -1.26 14.73
N GLN A 461 24.53 -0.35 13.90
CA GLN A 461 23.78 0.82 14.35
C GLN A 461 22.44 0.44 15.00
N PHE A 462 21.75 -0.57 14.47
CA PHE A 462 20.54 -1.14 15.07
C PHE A 462 20.81 -1.62 16.50
N TYR A 463 21.86 -2.43 16.70
CA TYR A 463 22.16 -2.92 18.04
C TYR A 463 22.42 -1.76 19.01
N LEU A 464 23.20 -0.77 18.60
CA LEU A 464 23.57 0.35 19.46
C LEU A 464 22.38 1.25 19.80
N SER A 465 21.58 1.62 18.81
CA SER A 465 20.54 2.66 18.98
C SER A 465 19.14 2.12 19.28
N SER A 466 18.84 0.91 18.82
CA SER A 466 17.50 0.31 18.85
C SER A 466 17.37 -0.77 19.92
N THR A 467 18.38 -0.96 20.77
CA THR A 467 18.30 -1.91 21.89
C THR A 467 18.77 -1.27 23.19
N VAL A 468 18.31 -1.80 24.34
CA VAL A 468 18.64 -1.27 25.66
C VAL A 468 18.81 -2.40 26.68
N PRO A 469 19.88 -2.37 27.52
CA PRO A 469 20.07 -3.37 28.56
C PRO A 469 19.01 -3.23 29.66
N SER A 470 18.69 -4.33 30.32
CA SER A 470 17.86 -4.32 31.52
C SER A 470 18.55 -3.61 32.68
N PRO A 471 17.82 -3.19 33.72
CA PRO A 471 18.43 -2.57 34.91
C PRO A 471 19.51 -3.43 35.57
N SER A 472 19.40 -4.76 35.53
CA SER A 472 20.45 -5.65 36.04
C SER A 472 21.61 -5.90 35.06
N GLY A 473 21.45 -5.52 33.78
CA GLY A 473 22.37 -5.85 32.70
C GLY A 473 22.28 -7.31 32.22
N SER A 474 21.35 -8.12 32.74
CA SER A 474 21.23 -9.55 32.41
C SER A 474 20.45 -9.84 31.13
N HIS A 475 19.74 -8.84 30.60
CA HIS A 475 18.93 -8.94 29.40
C HIS A 475 19.15 -7.72 28.49
N GLN A 476 18.85 -7.87 27.20
CA GLN A 476 18.90 -6.81 26.21
C GLN A 476 17.58 -6.82 25.43
N ILE A 477 16.81 -5.74 25.46
CA ILE A 477 15.51 -5.66 24.76
C ILE A 477 15.57 -4.66 23.62
N VAL A 478 14.70 -4.83 22.63
CA VAL A 478 14.52 -3.85 21.56
C VAL A 478 13.73 -2.66 22.10
N LYS A 479 14.04 -1.46 21.63
CA LYS A 479 13.32 -0.23 21.96
C LYS A 479 12.13 -0.06 21.02
N LEU A 480 11.25 0.90 21.31
CA LEU A 480 10.18 1.27 20.37
C LEU A 480 10.63 2.30 19.34
N GLY A 481 11.75 2.96 19.61
CA GLY A 481 12.44 3.86 18.70
C GLY A 481 13.84 4.20 19.21
N SER A 482 14.68 4.81 18.38
CA SER A 482 16.00 5.26 18.86
C SER A 482 15.87 6.26 20.02
N CYS A 483 14.79 7.04 20.07
CA CYS A 483 14.54 8.03 21.12
C CYS A 483 13.61 7.55 22.25
N TRP A 484 12.95 6.38 22.17
CA TRP A 484 11.91 5.99 23.13
C TRP A 484 11.71 4.47 23.27
N GLY A 485 11.02 4.05 24.32
CA GLY A 485 10.67 2.66 24.59
C GLY A 485 11.80 1.84 25.23
N GLY A 486 11.45 0.65 25.69
CA GLY A 486 12.39 -0.22 26.40
C GLY A 486 11.71 -0.96 27.55
N TRP A 487 12.19 -0.79 28.76
CA TRP A 487 11.71 -1.57 29.92
C TRP A 487 10.56 -0.90 30.67
N GLY A 488 9.77 -1.74 31.36
CA GLY A 488 8.72 -1.34 32.28
C GLY A 488 7.66 -0.45 31.64
N THR A 489 7.43 0.72 32.23
CA THR A 489 6.39 1.66 31.79
C THR A 489 6.69 2.36 30.47
N GLN A 490 7.91 2.22 29.94
CA GLN A 490 8.27 2.74 28.61
C GLN A 490 7.63 1.94 27.47
N GLY A 491 7.08 0.76 27.77
CA GLY A 491 6.31 -0.05 26.84
C GLY A 491 7.16 -0.83 25.84
N GLN A 492 6.51 -1.83 25.27
CA GLN A 492 7.02 -2.76 24.28
C GLN A 492 5.97 -3.12 23.25
N ASN A 493 6.44 -3.47 22.07
CA ASN A 493 5.63 -3.95 20.95
C ASN A 493 6.19 -5.30 20.50
N PRO A 494 5.45 -6.41 20.69
CA PRO A 494 5.92 -7.72 20.28
C PRO A 494 6.31 -7.82 18.80
N SER A 495 5.76 -6.97 17.92
CA SER A 495 6.03 -7.03 16.47
C SER A 495 7.37 -6.44 16.05
N TYR A 496 8.05 -5.73 16.94
CA TYR A 496 9.37 -5.11 16.68
C TYR A 496 10.50 -6.13 16.93
N HIS A 497 10.16 -7.27 17.53
CA HIS A 497 11.09 -8.33 17.84
C HIS A 497 11.21 -9.34 16.69
N ALA A 498 12.40 -9.44 16.11
CA ALA A 498 12.69 -10.23 14.91
C ALA A 498 13.94 -11.10 15.09
N PRO A 499 13.81 -12.21 15.84
CA PRO A 499 14.96 -13.04 16.21
C PRO A 499 15.74 -13.57 15.01
N GLY A 500 15.08 -13.88 13.89
CA GLY A 500 15.75 -14.33 12.66
C GLY A 500 16.69 -13.29 12.05
N ILE A 501 16.33 -12.01 12.15
CA ILE A 501 17.13 -10.90 11.60
C ILE A 501 18.31 -10.61 12.55
N TYR A 502 18.13 -10.82 13.86
CA TYR A 502 19.24 -10.73 14.81
C TYR A 502 20.28 -11.83 14.57
N ARG A 503 19.85 -13.05 14.21
CA ARG A 503 20.77 -14.11 13.77
C ARG A 503 21.46 -13.78 12.46
N LEU A 504 20.74 -13.21 11.49
CA LEU A 504 21.35 -12.70 10.26
C LEU A 504 22.47 -11.69 10.57
N CYS A 505 22.19 -10.68 11.39
CA CYS A 505 23.20 -9.70 11.80
C CYS A 505 24.35 -10.35 12.58
N ARG A 506 24.07 -11.27 13.51
CA ARG A 506 25.07 -12.03 14.26
C ARG A 506 26.08 -12.72 13.32
N ASP A 507 25.57 -13.47 12.36
CA ASP A 507 26.40 -14.30 11.49
C ASP A 507 27.08 -13.48 10.39
N TYR A 508 26.36 -12.51 9.82
CA TYR A 508 26.91 -11.62 8.80
C TYR A 508 28.04 -10.77 9.37
N MET A 509 27.85 -10.16 10.54
CA MET A 509 28.91 -9.38 11.17
C MET A 509 30.12 -10.25 11.51
N ALA A 510 29.91 -11.47 12.04
CA ALA A 510 31.00 -12.40 12.33
C ALA A 510 31.77 -12.85 11.07
N LYS A 511 31.07 -13.03 9.94
CA LYS A 511 31.69 -13.46 8.68
C LYS A 511 32.43 -12.33 7.96
N HIS A 512 31.96 -11.09 8.09
CA HIS A 512 32.39 -9.96 7.26
C HIS A 512 33.15 -8.86 8.01
N ASP A 513 33.50 -9.04 9.28
CA ASP A 513 34.20 -8.02 10.07
C ASP A 513 35.58 -7.63 9.50
N GLY A 514 36.32 -8.56 8.91
CA GLY A 514 37.58 -8.27 8.23
C GLY A 514 37.42 -7.42 6.97
N ARG A 515 36.23 -7.39 6.36
CA ARG A 515 35.93 -6.62 5.15
C ARG A 515 35.29 -5.27 5.46
N TYR A 516 34.25 -5.27 6.31
CA TYR A 516 33.40 -4.11 6.57
C TYR A 516 33.51 -3.55 7.99
N GLY A 517 34.07 -4.33 8.92
CA GLY A 517 34.15 -3.96 10.33
C GLY A 517 35.27 -3.00 10.66
N GLY A 518 35.17 -2.34 11.82
CA GLY A 518 36.24 -1.49 12.35
C GLY A 518 37.50 -2.26 12.77
N SER A 519 37.37 -3.56 13.00
CA SER A 519 38.46 -4.51 13.25
C SER A 519 38.02 -5.94 12.91
N SER A 520 38.97 -6.85 12.69
CA SER A 520 38.74 -8.28 12.45
C SER A 520 38.26 -9.08 13.69
N THR A 521 37.79 -8.38 14.72
CA THR A 521 37.27 -8.96 15.97
C THR A 521 35.95 -8.30 16.37
N GLU A 522 35.46 -7.33 15.57
CA GLU A 522 34.24 -6.62 15.87
C GLU A 522 33.04 -7.56 15.78
N GLY A 523 33.02 -8.47 14.80
CA GLY A 523 31.96 -9.46 14.65
C GLY A 523 31.85 -10.37 15.87
N ASP A 524 32.99 -10.89 16.36
CA ASP A 524 33.05 -11.72 17.58
C ASP A 524 32.53 -10.98 18.82
N ARG A 525 32.84 -9.69 18.96
CA ARG A 525 32.35 -8.86 20.06
C ARG A 525 30.83 -8.69 20.02
N PHE A 526 30.25 -8.51 18.83
CA PHE A 526 28.80 -8.37 18.67
C PHE A 526 28.05 -9.71 18.73
N LYS A 527 28.71 -10.84 18.46
CA LYS A 527 28.07 -12.15 18.50
C LYS A 527 27.38 -12.43 19.85
N ALA A 528 28.08 -12.27 20.96
CA ALA A 528 27.50 -12.50 22.30
C ALA A 528 26.38 -11.51 22.66
N LYS A 529 26.51 -10.27 22.17
CA LYS A 529 25.50 -9.20 22.27
C LYS A 529 24.20 -9.62 21.56
N TRP A 530 24.29 -10.09 20.31
CA TRP A 530 23.14 -10.59 19.56
C TRP A 530 22.50 -11.83 20.19
N GLU A 531 23.28 -12.79 20.68
CA GLU A 531 22.75 -13.96 21.39
C GLU A 531 21.92 -13.56 22.63
N THR A 532 22.39 -12.56 23.36
CA THR A 532 21.66 -12.02 24.53
C THR A 532 20.34 -11.39 24.11
N LEU A 533 20.32 -10.65 22.99
CA LEU A 533 19.10 -10.05 22.43
C LEU A 533 18.11 -11.10 21.93
N ILE A 534 18.58 -12.15 21.25
CA ILE A 534 17.75 -13.26 20.76
C ILE A 534 17.12 -13.99 21.96
N ALA A 535 17.91 -14.35 22.97
CA ALA A 535 17.42 -15.01 24.16
C ALA A 535 16.40 -14.14 24.93
N THR A 536 16.67 -12.84 25.05
CA THR A 536 15.74 -11.90 25.70
C THR A 536 14.45 -11.75 24.90
N THR A 537 14.55 -11.73 23.56
CA THR A 537 13.40 -11.65 22.65
C THR A 537 12.43 -12.81 22.89
N TYR A 538 12.93 -14.05 22.93
CA TYR A 538 12.05 -15.19 23.20
C TYR A 538 11.44 -15.19 24.61
N LYS A 539 12.15 -14.66 25.62
CA LYS A 539 11.55 -14.43 26.95
C LYS A 539 10.45 -13.37 26.91
N MET A 540 10.64 -12.30 26.14
CA MET A 540 9.65 -11.24 25.98
C MET A 540 8.39 -11.78 25.30
N LEU A 541 8.58 -12.45 24.15
CA LEU A 541 7.49 -13.08 23.40
C LEU A 541 6.73 -14.10 24.26
N SER A 542 7.45 -14.97 24.97
CA SER A 542 6.82 -15.93 25.90
C SER A 542 6.06 -15.24 27.05
N SER A 543 6.52 -14.09 27.54
CA SER A 543 5.82 -13.36 28.60
C SER A 543 4.53 -12.67 28.14
N THR A 544 4.37 -12.44 26.83
CA THR A 544 3.23 -11.75 26.23
C THR A 544 2.25 -12.68 25.51
N GLN A 545 2.65 -13.91 25.24
CA GLN A 545 1.88 -14.89 24.48
C GLN A 545 0.77 -15.55 25.29
N CYS A 546 -0.41 -15.64 24.68
CA CYS A 546 -1.55 -16.37 25.20
C CYS A 546 -1.35 -17.88 25.06
N PRO A 547 -1.37 -18.65 26.16
CA PRO A 547 -1.08 -20.09 26.11
C PRO A 547 -2.03 -20.89 25.21
N SER A 548 -3.33 -20.57 25.19
CA SER A 548 -4.32 -21.37 24.46
C SER A 548 -4.48 -21.02 22.98
N THR A 549 -4.07 -19.81 22.58
CA THR A 549 -4.30 -19.28 21.22
C THR A 549 -3.02 -18.89 20.49
N GLY A 550 -1.90 -18.78 21.21
CA GLY A 550 -0.62 -18.30 20.70
C GLY A 550 -0.57 -16.82 20.36
N LEU A 551 -1.66 -16.07 20.54
CA LEU A 551 -1.76 -14.65 20.19
C LEU A 551 -0.97 -13.78 21.18
N VAL A 552 -0.62 -12.56 20.76
CA VAL A 552 0.10 -11.54 21.56
C VAL A 552 -0.62 -10.20 21.46
N PRO A 553 -0.50 -9.28 22.43
CA PRO A 553 -1.09 -7.95 22.33
C PRO A 553 -0.30 -7.04 21.37
N ASN A 554 -0.93 -5.98 20.86
CA ASN A 554 -0.24 -4.91 20.12
C ASN A 554 0.87 -4.29 20.97
N TRP A 555 0.57 -4.09 22.25
CA TRP A 555 1.46 -3.41 23.17
C TRP A 555 1.40 -4.00 24.58
N ALA A 556 2.53 -4.00 25.27
CA ALA A 556 2.64 -4.42 26.66
C ALA A 556 3.70 -3.62 27.41
N GLN A 557 3.65 -3.64 28.74
CA GLN A 557 4.78 -3.24 29.59
C GLN A 557 5.54 -4.50 30.00
N VAL A 558 6.87 -4.50 29.89
CA VAL A 558 7.70 -5.70 30.16
C VAL A 558 8.72 -5.39 31.25
N PHE A 559 8.69 -6.18 32.33
CA PHE A 559 9.52 -6.02 33.52
C PHE A 559 10.48 -7.20 33.68
N GLU A 560 11.68 -6.90 34.15
CA GLU A 560 12.66 -7.91 34.52
C GLU A 560 12.39 -8.45 35.93
N GLU A 561 12.29 -9.78 36.05
CA GLU A 561 12.10 -10.50 37.31
C GLU A 561 13.16 -11.60 37.45
N GLY A 562 14.37 -11.17 37.82
CA GLY A 562 15.53 -12.05 37.89
C GLY A 562 15.88 -12.62 36.51
N ARG A 563 15.68 -13.93 36.30
CA ARG A 563 15.98 -14.60 35.02
C ARG A 563 14.78 -14.65 34.06
N ARG A 564 13.60 -14.22 34.50
CA ARG A 564 12.33 -14.23 33.75
C ARG A 564 11.90 -12.81 33.42
N LEU A 565 11.02 -12.69 32.44
CA LEU A 565 10.32 -11.45 32.13
C LEU A 565 8.85 -11.60 32.45
N ARG A 566 8.23 -10.54 32.98
CA ARG A 566 6.79 -10.45 33.22
C ARG A 566 6.22 -9.33 32.36
N ALA A 567 5.13 -9.59 31.66
CA ALA A 567 4.40 -8.57 30.93
C ALA A 567 3.07 -8.23 31.62
N GLN A 568 2.58 -7.02 31.38
CA GLN A 568 1.25 -6.56 31.80
C GLN A 568 0.68 -5.56 30.78
N THR A 569 -0.64 -5.36 30.82
CA THR A 569 -1.34 -4.33 30.03
C THR A 569 -1.05 -2.92 30.60
N GLY A 570 -1.63 -1.88 29.97
CA GLY A 570 -1.47 -0.49 30.43
C GLY A 570 -0.46 0.33 29.62
N PHE A 571 -0.11 -0.11 28.41
CA PHE A 571 0.62 0.68 27.43
C PHE A 571 -0.04 0.53 26.06
N SER A 572 -0.02 1.59 25.25
CA SER A 572 -0.54 1.64 23.89
C SER A 572 0.24 2.65 23.06
N GLY A 573 0.39 2.41 21.76
CA GLY A 573 1.10 3.28 20.84
C GLY A 573 0.42 3.35 19.47
N SER A 574 0.86 4.28 18.63
CA SER A 574 0.41 4.41 17.23
C SER A 574 -1.12 4.51 17.03
N GLY A 575 -1.86 4.96 18.05
CA GLY A 575 -3.33 5.03 18.00
C GLY A 575 -4.05 3.67 18.08
N THR A 576 -3.34 2.58 18.41
CA THR A 576 -3.92 1.23 18.50
C THR A 576 -4.13 0.80 19.96
N PRO A 577 -5.19 0.04 20.28
CA PRO A 577 -5.42 -0.45 21.64
C PRO A 577 -4.31 -1.42 22.07
N GLY A 578 -3.86 -1.30 23.33
CA GLY A 578 -2.75 -2.09 23.85
C GLY A 578 -3.05 -3.59 23.92
N ALA A 579 -4.11 -3.94 24.64
CA ALA A 579 -4.55 -5.31 24.89
C ALA A 579 -5.35 -5.94 23.73
N GLU A 580 -5.07 -5.55 22.48
CA GLU A 580 -5.74 -6.08 21.29
C GLU A 580 -4.76 -6.94 20.49
N TYR A 581 -5.21 -8.08 19.98
CA TYR A 581 -4.55 -8.71 18.83
C TYR A 581 -4.98 -7.94 17.58
N GLY A 582 -4.19 -6.93 17.24
CA GLY A 582 -4.50 -5.96 16.21
C GLY A 582 -3.37 -5.68 15.24
N ALA A 583 -3.45 -4.51 14.61
CA ALA A 583 -2.63 -4.12 13.47
C ALA A 583 -1.11 -4.21 13.73
N GLU A 584 -0.67 -4.11 14.98
CA GLU A 584 0.72 -4.31 15.35
C GLU A 584 1.00 -5.80 15.60
N ALA A 585 0.20 -6.43 16.45
CA ALA A 585 0.41 -7.77 17.00
C ALA A 585 0.52 -8.87 15.95
N SER A 586 -0.25 -8.78 14.85
CA SER A 586 -0.27 -9.81 13.80
C SER A 586 1.13 -10.08 13.25
N ARG A 587 1.90 -9.01 13.04
CA ARG A 587 3.24 -9.05 12.45
C ARG A 587 4.23 -9.85 13.29
N THR A 588 4.05 -9.93 14.61
CA THR A 588 4.87 -10.78 15.49
C THR A 588 4.91 -12.22 15.01
N ILE A 589 3.78 -12.74 14.53
CA ILE A 589 3.70 -14.12 14.03
C ILE A 589 4.65 -14.29 12.84
N TRP A 590 4.58 -13.37 11.88
CA TRP A 590 5.48 -13.38 10.72
C TRP A 590 6.95 -13.18 11.12
N ARG A 591 7.27 -12.28 12.07
CA ARG A 591 8.65 -12.09 12.55
C ARG A 591 9.29 -13.39 13.05
N VAL A 592 8.52 -14.22 13.76
CA VAL A 592 8.98 -15.51 14.28
C VAL A 592 9.04 -16.58 13.19
N VAL A 593 8.12 -16.54 12.22
CA VAL A 593 8.20 -17.41 11.01
C VAL A 593 9.49 -17.16 10.25
N VAL A 594 9.93 -15.91 10.14
CA VAL A 594 11.21 -15.59 9.48
C VAL A 594 12.39 -16.27 10.21
N ASP A 595 12.43 -16.31 11.55
CA ASP A 595 13.47 -17.05 12.29
C ASP A 595 13.45 -18.54 11.95
N PHE A 596 12.26 -19.15 11.89
CA PHE A 596 12.11 -20.55 11.47
C PHE A 596 12.60 -20.81 10.05
N VAL A 597 12.22 -19.94 9.10
CA VAL A 597 12.54 -20.12 7.69
C VAL A 597 14.03 -19.92 7.43
N LEU A 598 14.66 -18.93 8.06
CA LEU A 598 16.07 -18.61 7.85
C LEU A 598 17.01 -19.51 8.65
N TYR A 599 16.61 -19.92 9.86
CA TYR A 599 17.45 -20.66 10.81
C TYR A 599 16.78 -21.92 11.37
N PRO A 600 16.31 -22.86 10.51
CA PRO A 600 15.54 -24.03 10.96
C PRO A 600 16.27 -24.89 12.01
N SER A 601 17.61 -24.92 11.99
CA SER A 601 18.43 -25.66 12.98
C SER A 601 18.50 -25.01 14.37
N GLU A 602 18.21 -23.71 14.48
CA GLU A 602 18.23 -22.94 15.74
C GLU A 602 16.81 -22.51 16.18
N ALA A 603 15.80 -22.78 15.35
CA ALA A 603 14.44 -22.26 15.47
C ALA A 603 13.53 -23.03 16.45
N GLY A 604 14.09 -23.79 17.41
CA GLY A 604 13.27 -24.54 18.37
C GLY A 604 12.31 -23.65 19.18
N SER A 605 12.77 -22.46 19.58
CA SER A 605 11.91 -21.48 20.27
C SER A 605 10.88 -20.84 19.33
N ALA A 606 11.21 -20.70 18.03
CA ALA A 606 10.27 -20.21 17.02
C ALA A 606 9.12 -21.20 16.82
N ALA A 607 9.44 -22.49 16.63
CA ALA A 607 8.45 -23.54 16.45
C ALA A 607 7.52 -23.64 17.67
N GLN A 608 8.07 -23.59 18.88
CA GLN A 608 7.28 -23.59 20.12
C GLN A 608 6.32 -22.39 20.21
N PHE A 609 6.75 -21.21 19.76
CA PHE A 609 5.90 -20.02 19.74
C PHE A 609 4.80 -20.10 18.67
N LEU A 610 5.10 -20.67 17.49
CA LEU A 610 4.19 -20.67 16.34
C LEU A 610 3.14 -21.79 16.38
N GLU A 611 3.46 -22.93 16.98
CA GLU A 611 2.56 -24.09 17.08
C GLU A 611 1.15 -23.75 17.61
N PRO A 612 0.98 -23.08 18.77
CA PRO A 612 -0.37 -22.76 19.27
C PRO A 612 -1.15 -21.82 18.34
N VAL A 613 -0.48 -20.96 17.57
CA VAL A 613 -1.12 -20.08 16.59
C VAL A 613 -1.65 -20.89 15.41
N ALA A 614 -0.85 -21.81 14.88
CA ALA A 614 -1.26 -22.69 13.79
C ALA A 614 -2.42 -23.61 14.22
N GLU A 615 -2.33 -24.23 15.39
CA GLU A 615 -3.41 -25.05 15.95
C GLU A 615 -4.71 -24.26 16.14
N HIS A 616 -4.59 -23.02 16.62
CA HIS A 616 -5.72 -22.13 16.75
C HIS A 616 -6.35 -21.83 15.39
N LEU A 617 -5.57 -21.49 14.37
CA LEU A 617 -6.06 -21.32 12.99
C LEU A 617 -6.77 -22.58 12.46
N GLY A 618 -6.30 -23.78 12.82
CA GLY A 618 -6.96 -25.03 12.44
C GLY A 618 -8.40 -25.16 12.94
N LYS A 619 -8.72 -24.53 14.08
CA LYS A 619 -10.08 -24.45 14.65
C LYS A 619 -10.92 -23.35 14.00
N LYS A 620 -10.27 -22.39 13.34
CA LYS A 620 -10.90 -21.20 12.73
C LYS A 620 -11.14 -21.33 11.24
N GLU A 621 -10.78 -22.44 10.65
CA GLU A 621 -11.02 -22.73 9.24
C GLU A 621 -12.00 -23.90 9.11
N SER A 622 -13.02 -23.73 8.29
CA SER A 622 -13.91 -24.83 7.92
C SER A 622 -14.32 -24.73 6.46
N SER A 623 -13.97 -25.76 5.67
CA SER A 623 -14.40 -25.92 4.28
C SER A 623 -14.03 -24.74 3.36
N GLY A 624 -12.81 -24.23 3.47
CA GLY A 624 -12.31 -23.11 2.70
C GLY A 624 -12.70 -21.72 3.24
N ARG A 625 -13.30 -21.65 4.45
CA ARG A 625 -13.80 -20.40 5.03
C ARG A 625 -13.19 -20.16 6.42
N TRP A 626 -12.64 -18.96 6.58
CA TRP A 626 -12.09 -18.48 7.85
C TRP A 626 -13.19 -17.85 8.71
N ALA A 627 -13.22 -18.21 9.99
CA ALA A 627 -14.14 -17.65 10.97
C ALA A 627 -13.90 -16.14 11.13
N SER A 628 -14.98 -15.39 11.36
CA SER A 628 -14.90 -13.94 11.54
C SER A 628 -14.30 -13.50 12.88
N SER A 629 -13.99 -14.45 13.78
CA SER A 629 -13.40 -14.19 15.09
C SER A 629 -12.28 -15.18 15.41
N LEU A 630 -11.29 -14.69 16.14
CA LEU A 630 -10.30 -15.49 16.84
C LEU A 630 -10.73 -15.69 18.31
N ASP A 631 -10.31 -16.78 18.93
CA ASP A 631 -10.54 -17.00 20.36
C ASP A 631 -9.69 -16.04 21.20
N ILE A 632 -10.23 -15.68 22.36
CA ILE A 632 -9.56 -14.89 23.38
C ILE A 632 -9.29 -15.79 24.58
N ASP A 633 -8.09 -15.68 25.12
CA ASP A 633 -7.69 -16.35 26.35
C ASP A 633 -7.90 -15.40 27.54
N GLY A 634 -8.94 -15.64 28.33
CA GLY A 634 -9.28 -14.78 29.47
C GLY A 634 -8.22 -14.71 30.59
N ALA A 635 -7.17 -15.54 30.53
CA ALA A 635 -6.03 -15.48 31.44
C ALA A 635 -4.80 -14.77 30.83
N CYS A 636 -4.91 -14.22 29.63
CA CYS A 636 -3.84 -13.57 28.88
C CYS A 636 -3.97 -12.03 28.84
N LEU A 637 -2.99 -11.37 28.23
CA LEU A 637 -2.96 -9.92 27.95
C LEU A 637 -3.78 -9.49 26.73
N VAL A 638 -4.21 -10.42 25.89
CA VAL A 638 -5.10 -10.12 24.75
C VAL A 638 -6.53 -10.14 25.26
N GLU A 639 -7.17 -8.98 25.27
CA GLU A 639 -8.55 -8.79 25.74
C GLU A 639 -9.53 -8.62 24.58
N THR A 640 -9.04 -8.23 23.39
CA THR A 640 -9.86 -7.97 22.20
C THR A 640 -9.15 -8.43 20.91
N ILE A 641 -9.92 -8.67 19.86
CA ILE A 641 -9.42 -8.99 18.51
C ILE A 641 -9.87 -7.89 17.57
N HIS A 642 -8.98 -7.45 16.69
CA HIS A 642 -9.33 -6.46 15.67
C HIS A 642 -10.52 -6.94 14.82
N PRO A 643 -11.59 -6.13 14.65
CA PRO A 643 -12.73 -6.50 13.83
C PRO A 643 -12.32 -6.84 12.39
N GLY A 644 -12.89 -7.93 11.85
CA GLY A 644 -12.60 -8.35 10.48
C GLY A 644 -11.15 -8.80 10.26
N TRP A 645 -10.50 -9.37 11.27
CA TRP A 645 -9.12 -9.87 11.17
C TRP A 645 -8.87 -10.72 9.90
N GLN A 646 -9.86 -11.50 9.47
CA GLN A 646 -9.77 -12.42 8.33
C GLN A 646 -9.89 -11.74 6.96
N VAL A 647 -10.40 -10.50 6.91
CA VAL A 647 -10.54 -9.73 5.65
C VAL A 647 -9.53 -8.58 5.55
N ASN A 648 -8.92 -8.18 6.68
CA ASN A 648 -7.86 -7.19 6.70
C ASN A 648 -6.50 -7.89 6.52
N MET A 649 -5.83 -7.68 5.38
CA MET A 649 -4.60 -8.44 5.08
C MET A 649 -3.42 -8.09 5.97
N PHE A 650 -3.38 -6.89 6.55
CA PHE A 650 -2.41 -6.58 7.61
C PHE A 650 -2.61 -7.40 8.90
N MET A 651 -3.78 -8.04 9.06
CA MET A 651 -4.04 -9.00 10.14
C MET A 651 -3.84 -10.42 9.63
N ALA A 652 -4.69 -10.84 8.68
CA ALA A 652 -4.79 -12.22 8.23
C ALA A 652 -3.46 -12.76 7.69
N ALA A 653 -2.78 -11.99 6.84
CA ALA A 653 -1.63 -12.46 6.09
C ALA A 653 -0.41 -12.77 6.97
N PRO A 654 -0.01 -11.93 7.95
CA PRO A 654 0.97 -12.31 8.95
C PRO A 654 0.53 -13.47 9.84
N THR A 655 -0.75 -13.54 10.25
CA THR A 655 -1.24 -14.63 11.10
C THR A 655 -1.14 -15.98 10.37
N PHE A 656 -1.53 -16.04 9.10
CA PHE A 656 -1.45 -17.25 8.27
C PHE A 656 -0.01 -17.72 8.03
N ALA A 657 0.99 -16.84 8.17
CA ALA A 657 2.39 -17.24 8.04
C ALA A 657 2.79 -18.34 9.05
N SER A 658 2.11 -18.46 10.21
CA SER A 658 2.38 -19.53 11.17
C SER A 658 2.24 -20.93 10.55
N LEU A 659 1.38 -21.07 9.54
CA LEU A 659 1.13 -22.33 8.83
C LEU A 659 2.34 -22.81 8.01
N VAL A 660 3.35 -21.97 7.78
CA VAL A 660 4.62 -22.34 7.16
C VAL A 660 5.46 -23.24 8.08
N CYS A 661 5.42 -22.99 9.39
CA CYS A 661 6.15 -23.79 10.38
C CYS A 661 5.36 -25.07 10.72
N PRO A 662 5.96 -26.27 10.66
CA PRO A 662 5.29 -27.50 11.07
C PRO A 662 4.68 -27.39 12.47
N ALA A 663 3.39 -27.73 12.58
CA ALA A 663 2.63 -27.76 13.82
C ALA A 663 2.12 -29.19 14.04
N PRO A 664 2.86 -30.01 14.82
CA PRO A 664 2.53 -31.43 15.03
C PRO A 664 1.08 -31.70 15.42
N GLY A 665 0.44 -30.84 16.22
CA GLY A 665 -0.95 -31.03 16.65
C GLY A 665 -2.02 -30.89 15.56
N LEU A 666 -1.72 -30.31 14.39
CA LEU A 666 -2.65 -30.25 13.26
C LEU A 666 -2.60 -31.50 12.37
N GLY A 667 -1.44 -32.14 12.29
CA GLY A 667 -1.14 -33.14 11.26
C GLY A 667 -0.92 -32.53 9.87
N SER A 668 0.02 -33.10 9.11
CA SER A 668 0.53 -32.47 7.87
C SER A 668 -0.54 -32.27 6.79
N SER A 669 -1.51 -33.18 6.65
CA SER A 669 -2.59 -33.04 5.65
C SER A 669 -3.46 -31.82 5.96
N ARG A 670 -3.88 -31.68 7.21
CA ARG A 670 -4.72 -30.56 7.63
C ARG A 670 -3.96 -29.25 7.54
N GLN A 671 -2.70 -29.23 7.94
CA GLN A 671 -1.88 -28.03 7.82
C GLN A 671 -1.69 -27.60 6.35
N GLN A 672 -1.51 -28.54 5.43
CA GLN A 672 -1.47 -28.23 4.00
C GLN A 672 -2.80 -27.66 3.47
N GLU A 673 -3.94 -28.21 3.91
CA GLU A 673 -5.26 -27.65 3.56
C GLU A 673 -5.43 -26.20 4.05
N LEU A 674 -4.95 -25.90 5.25
CA LEU A 674 -5.02 -24.56 5.85
C LEU A 674 -4.17 -23.56 5.07
N ILE A 675 -2.91 -23.89 4.75
CA ILE A 675 -2.05 -22.97 4.01
C ILE A 675 -2.56 -22.77 2.57
N ASP A 676 -3.14 -23.79 1.95
CA ASP A 676 -3.81 -23.65 0.65
C ASP A 676 -5.08 -22.79 0.73
N SER A 677 -5.82 -22.86 1.84
CA SER A 677 -6.98 -22.00 2.09
C SER A 677 -6.57 -20.54 2.26
N ALA A 678 -5.50 -20.29 3.01
CA ALA A 678 -4.90 -18.96 3.15
C ALA A 678 -4.39 -18.43 1.81
N GLY A 679 -3.68 -19.26 1.04
CA GLY A 679 -3.16 -18.88 -0.27
C GLY A 679 -4.26 -18.50 -1.26
N ARG A 680 -5.36 -19.27 -1.32
CA ARG A 680 -6.53 -18.90 -2.13
C ARG A 680 -7.13 -17.55 -1.71
N LEU A 681 -7.24 -17.28 -0.41
CA LEU A 681 -7.76 -16.00 0.06
C LEU A 681 -6.84 -14.85 -0.37
N LEU A 682 -5.52 -14.96 -0.12
CA LEU A 682 -4.55 -13.93 -0.51
C LEU A 682 -4.51 -13.69 -2.03
N ALA A 683 -4.68 -14.75 -2.84
CA ALA A 683 -4.70 -14.62 -4.30
C ALA A 683 -5.86 -13.74 -4.82
N THR A 684 -6.96 -13.64 -4.07
CA THR A 684 -8.09 -12.74 -4.43
C THR A 684 -7.84 -11.27 -4.12
N GLN A 685 -6.77 -10.96 -3.39
CA GLN A 685 -6.49 -9.61 -2.93
C GLN A 685 -5.67 -8.82 -3.97
N GLN A 686 -5.84 -7.51 -3.95
CA GLN A 686 -5.06 -6.55 -4.77
C GLN A 686 -4.31 -5.60 -3.85
N ILE A 687 -3.19 -5.08 -4.33
CA ILE A 687 -2.43 -4.04 -3.64
C ILE A 687 -3.08 -2.70 -3.98
N ARG A 688 -3.72 -2.07 -2.99
CA ARG A 688 -4.45 -0.80 -3.16
C ARG A 688 -4.09 0.27 -2.14
N ASP A 689 -3.49 -0.14 -1.03
CA ASP A 689 -3.04 0.70 0.07
C ASP A 689 -1.71 0.18 0.58
N TYR A 690 -0.95 1.03 1.27
CA TYR A 690 0.37 0.61 1.70
C TYR A 690 0.32 -0.55 2.68
N TYR A 691 -0.61 -0.58 3.63
CA TYR A 691 -0.46 -1.49 4.76
C TYR A 691 -0.96 -2.90 4.42
N SER A 692 -2.24 -3.06 4.08
CA SER A 692 -2.77 -4.35 3.62
C SER A 692 -2.09 -4.80 2.34
N GLY A 693 -1.84 -3.88 1.40
CA GLY A 693 -1.21 -4.18 0.13
C GLY A 693 0.23 -4.70 0.28
N SER A 694 1.03 -4.10 1.16
CA SER A 694 2.37 -4.65 1.48
C SER A 694 2.28 -6.08 2.00
N TRP A 695 1.33 -6.35 2.91
CA TRP A 695 1.16 -7.68 3.49
C TRP A 695 0.66 -8.72 2.50
N VAL A 696 -0.11 -8.34 1.48
CA VAL A 696 -0.43 -9.23 0.35
C VAL A 696 0.85 -9.67 -0.35
N ALA A 697 1.77 -8.75 -0.66
CA ALA A 697 3.03 -9.08 -1.32
C ALA A 697 3.97 -9.90 -0.42
N ILE A 698 4.18 -9.47 0.84
CA ILE A 698 5.09 -10.13 1.80
C ILE A 698 4.64 -11.56 2.09
N SER A 699 3.34 -11.75 2.35
CA SER A 699 2.83 -13.09 2.62
C SER A 699 2.74 -13.95 1.36
N THR A 700 2.59 -13.38 0.15
CA THR A 700 2.71 -14.18 -1.08
C THR A 700 4.08 -14.84 -1.16
N MET A 701 5.16 -14.07 -1.00
CA MET A 701 6.55 -14.56 -0.98
C MET A 701 6.84 -15.53 0.17
N THR A 702 6.17 -15.35 1.30
CA THR A 702 6.29 -16.23 2.46
C THR A 702 5.60 -17.57 2.21
N LEU A 703 4.34 -17.55 1.78
CA LEU A 703 3.51 -18.74 1.65
C LEU A 703 3.83 -19.57 0.41
N ASN A 704 4.33 -18.98 -0.69
CA ASN A 704 4.78 -19.77 -1.84
C ASN A 704 6.15 -20.41 -1.66
N GLY A 705 6.88 -20.01 -0.60
CA GLY A 705 8.18 -20.54 -0.25
C GLY A 705 9.37 -19.84 -0.92
N ASP A 706 9.16 -18.71 -1.60
CA ASP A 706 10.26 -17.92 -2.16
C ASP A 706 11.17 -17.35 -1.06
N LEU A 707 10.63 -16.99 0.11
CA LEU A 707 11.46 -16.59 1.25
C LEU A 707 12.36 -17.75 1.73
N ALA A 708 11.84 -18.98 1.77
CA ALA A 708 12.64 -20.16 2.10
C ALA A 708 13.69 -20.47 1.03
N LYS A 709 13.37 -20.18 -0.24
CA LYS A 709 14.30 -20.30 -1.36
C LYS A 709 15.41 -19.25 -1.29
N ALA A 710 15.09 -18.02 -0.93
CA ALA A 710 16.07 -16.95 -0.67
C ALA A 710 17.05 -17.38 0.43
N ALA A 711 16.55 -17.93 1.54
CA ALA A 711 17.36 -18.45 2.63
C ALA A 711 18.33 -19.56 2.17
N ALA A 712 17.83 -20.50 1.37
CA ALA A 712 18.64 -21.59 0.82
C ALA A 712 19.74 -21.07 -0.12
N ASN A 713 19.42 -20.11 -0.99
CA ASN A 713 20.40 -19.48 -1.89
C ASN A 713 21.45 -18.67 -1.13
N ALA A 714 21.05 -18.00 -0.04
CA ALA A 714 21.92 -17.33 0.91
C ALA A 714 22.72 -18.29 1.82
N ARG A 715 22.54 -19.61 1.64
CA ARG A 715 23.21 -20.69 2.40
C ARG A 715 22.98 -20.61 3.91
N LEU A 716 21.82 -20.11 4.32
CA LEU A 716 21.39 -20.05 5.71
C LEU A 716 20.79 -21.39 6.15
N GLY A 717 20.91 -21.72 7.44
CA GLY A 717 20.29 -22.91 8.03
C GLY A 717 20.90 -24.27 7.63
N ALA A 718 21.87 -24.30 6.71
CA ALA A 718 22.70 -25.49 6.51
C ALA A 718 23.71 -25.57 7.65
N ALA A 719 23.63 -26.61 8.49
CA ALA A 719 24.73 -26.92 9.39
C ALA A 719 26.01 -26.95 8.54
N GLN A 720 26.95 -26.04 8.81
CA GLN A 720 28.28 -26.16 8.26
C GLN A 720 28.75 -27.55 8.67
N ARG A 721 28.81 -28.48 7.71
CA ARG A 721 29.53 -29.73 7.89
C ARG A 721 31.00 -29.33 7.95
N SER A 722 31.46 -28.95 9.14
CA SER A 722 32.87 -28.94 9.51
C SER A 722 33.25 -30.35 9.97
#